data_AF-A0A6A6N773-F1
#
_entry.id   AF-A0A6A6N773-F1
#
_cell.length_a   1.000
_cell.length_b   1.000
_cell.length_c   1.000
_cell.angle_alpha   90.00
_cell.angle_beta   90.00
_cell.angle_gamma   90.00
#
_symmetry.space_group_name_H-M   'P 1'
#
loop_
_entity.id
_entity.type
_entity.pdbx_description
1 polymer ?
#
loop_
_entity_poly.entity_id
_entity_poly.type
_entity_poly.pdbx_seq_one_letter_code
_entity_poly.pdbx_strand_id
1 'polypeptide(L)'
;MIFVRVNFLFLFLGSSCVLMIPGDVAGLQTYNDAKHFAISAKIPEFSNKEKTLVVQYSIKFEQNIECGGGYIKLLSGYVNQKKFGGDTPYSFMFGPDICGSQTKKLHVILSYQGQNYPIKRDIQCETDKLTHFYTFILRPDASYSVLIDNRERESGSMYTDWDILPPRKIKDTNAKKPADWDDREYIDDPNDIKPEGYDSIPSEIPDPKAKEPDDWDEEEDGIWKPPKIPNPAYKGPWKRKKIRNPNYKGKWKKTSWIDNPEFEDDPDLYVLKPLKYVGIEVWQVKAGSIFDNILICDDPQYARQVVEDIWAKNREVEKEAFEEAEKIRRAREEEESQRAREEGERRRKERGIDMERGDVIKGMIPTTMTITMMNFKVRSGLCVRPGVRQLCLRKGFLYGFMHLLSMPFKTLRGASRTLRVAQFCSVSNMSSSLQIELVPCLRDNYAYLLHDVDTGTVGVVDPSESVPIIDALSRKNQNLTYILNTHHHHDHTGGNKQLKARYGAKVIGPGIDRDRIPGIDIVLNDGDKWMFGGHKVVVMETPGHTRGHISFYFPGSGAIFTGDTLFSLSCGKLFEGTPEQMYSSLRKIMSLPDDTNIYCGHEYTLSNSKFALSIEPNNEALQSYAEHVAHLRSKNLPTIPTTLKVEKACNPFLRTSSTEIRQSLNIPVTANDAEALGVIRQAKDNF
;
A
#
# COMPACT_ATOMS: atom_id res chain seq x y z
N MET A 1 -0.14 5.75 38.43
CA MET A 1 -0.20 4.95 39.67
C MET A 1 -1.50 4.20 39.64
N ILE A 2 -1.49 2.87 39.60
CA ILE A 2 -2.72 2.04 39.54
C ILE A 2 -3.02 1.58 40.97
N PHE A 3 -4.26 1.69 41.40
CA PHE A 3 -4.68 1.30 42.76
C PHE A 3 -5.88 0.33 42.72
N VAL A 4 -5.64 -0.86 42.15
CA VAL A 4 -6.47 -2.06 42.39
C VAL A 4 -5.55 -3.12 42.99
N ARG A 5 -5.92 -3.63 44.16
CA ARG A 5 -5.05 -4.47 45.00
C ARG A 5 -5.22 -5.95 44.63
N VAL A 6 -4.77 -6.32 43.43
CA VAL A 6 -4.85 -7.71 42.92
C VAL A 6 -3.94 -8.62 43.77
N ASN A 7 -4.56 -9.37 44.68
CA ASN A 7 -3.91 -10.47 45.38
C ASN A 7 -3.92 -11.69 44.46
N PHE A 8 -2.79 -12.02 43.85
CA PHE A 8 -2.63 -13.31 43.16
C PHE A 8 -2.79 -14.46 44.16
N LEU A 9 -3.75 -15.37 43.92
CA LEU A 9 -3.91 -16.56 44.74
C LEU A 9 -3.27 -17.77 44.04
N PHE A 10 -2.39 -18.45 44.76
CA PHE A 10 -1.82 -19.72 44.31
C PHE A 10 -2.68 -20.85 44.86
N LEU A 11 -3.40 -21.56 43.98
CA LEU A 11 -4.17 -22.74 44.37
C LEU A 11 -3.30 -23.98 44.15
N PHE A 12 -2.82 -24.56 45.24
CA PHE A 12 -2.09 -25.82 45.23
C PHE A 12 -3.08 -27.00 45.21
N LEU A 13 -3.32 -27.54 44.01
CA LEU A 13 -4.06 -28.80 43.81
C LEU A 13 -3.10 -29.85 43.22
N GLY A 14 -2.30 -30.47 44.09
CA GLY A 14 -1.33 -31.48 43.70
C GLY A 14 0.00 -30.92 43.16
N SER A 15 0.64 -31.68 42.27
CA SER A 15 2.01 -31.45 41.81
C SER A 15 2.19 -30.38 40.72
N SER A 16 1.11 -29.68 40.35
CA SER A 16 1.10 -28.65 39.30
C SER A 16 0.76 -27.28 39.90
N CYS A 17 1.46 -26.24 39.47
CA CYS A 17 1.26 -24.88 39.99
C CYS A 17 0.12 -24.18 39.23
N VAL A 18 -1.01 -23.92 39.91
CA VAL A 18 -2.11 -23.16 39.33
C VAL A 18 -2.10 -21.72 39.86
N LEU A 19 -1.95 -20.75 38.95
CA LEU A 19 -2.24 -19.35 39.20
C LEU A 19 -3.74 -19.12 38.89
N MET A 20 -4.48 -18.62 39.87
CA MET A 20 -5.88 -18.20 39.71
C MET A 20 -6.07 -16.81 40.28
N ILE A 21 -7.03 -16.05 39.74
CA ILE A 21 -7.47 -14.76 40.28
C ILE A 21 -8.87 -14.96 40.86
N PRO A 22 -9.02 -15.09 42.20
CA PRO A 22 -10.31 -15.30 42.82
C PRO A 22 -10.83 -14.01 43.49
N GLY A 23 -11.94 -13.51 42.95
CA GLY A 23 -12.65 -12.34 43.45
C GLY A 23 -13.64 -11.88 42.39
N ASP A 24 -14.84 -11.48 42.80
CA ASP A 24 -15.96 -11.26 41.89
C ASP A 24 -15.66 -10.16 40.84
N VAL A 25 -15.63 -10.56 39.57
CA VAL A 25 -15.70 -9.72 38.36
C VAL A 25 -14.65 -8.59 38.29
N ALA A 26 -13.36 -8.93 38.29
CA ALA A 26 -12.28 -7.96 38.08
C ALA A 26 -11.02 -8.53 37.39
N GLY A 27 -11.09 -8.73 36.06
CA GLY A 27 -9.90 -8.99 35.23
C GLY A 27 -8.98 -7.75 35.14
N LEU A 28 -7.73 -7.93 34.70
CA LEU A 28 -6.75 -6.85 34.60
C LEU A 28 -7.01 -5.99 33.35
N GLN A 29 -7.59 -4.79 33.55
CA GLN A 29 -7.93 -3.88 32.47
C GLN A 29 -6.87 -2.80 32.19
N THR A 30 -6.57 -2.53 30.92
CA THR A 30 -5.85 -1.32 30.47
C THR A 30 -6.81 -0.12 30.47
N TYR A 31 -6.38 1.03 31.01
CA TYR A 31 -7.31 2.11 31.40
C TYR A 31 -6.99 3.51 30.80
N ASN A 32 -5.90 3.63 30.05
CA ASN A 32 -5.33 4.89 29.59
C ASN A 32 -4.92 4.75 28.12
N ASP A 33 -5.49 5.56 27.23
CA ASP A 33 -5.15 5.56 25.80
C ASP A 33 -3.68 5.99 25.56
N ALA A 34 -3.17 5.63 24.37
CA ALA A 34 -1.83 5.94 23.86
C ALA A 34 -0.69 5.69 24.87
N LYS A 35 -0.61 4.48 25.44
CA LYS A 35 0.28 4.17 26.57
C LYS A 35 0.93 2.78 26.51
N HIS A 36 2.17 2.70 27.00
CA HIS A 36 2.80 1.42 27.37
C HIS A 36 2.34 1.00 28.77
N PHE A 37 1.80 -0.21 28.87
CA PHE A 37 1.53 -0.89 30.13
C PHE A 37 2.61 -1.94 30.36
N ALA A 38 3.13 -2.03 31.59
CA ALA A 38 4.09 -3.05 32.00
C ALA A 38 3.75 -3.52 33.42
N ILE A 39 3.50 -4.82 33.58
CA ILE A 39 3.21 -5.48 34.85
C ILE A 39 3.72 -6.92 34.81
N SER A 40 4.20 -7.46 35.93
CA SER A 40 4.60 -8.86 36.02
C SER A 40 4.27 -9.48 37.37
N ALA A 41 3.86 -10.75 37.34
CA ALA A 41 3.65 -11.58 38.52
C ALA A 41 4.79 -12.60 38.62
N LYS A 42 5.23 -12.90 39.85
CA LYS A 42 6.17 -13.99 40.13
C LYS A 42 5.38 -15.28 40.25
N ILE A 43 5.89 -16.36 39.65
CA ILE A 43 5.41 -17.73 39.79
C ILE A 43 6.48 -18.59 40.48
N PRO A 44 6.13 -19.77 41.02
CA PRO A 44 7.11 -20.80 41.36
C PRO A 44 8.03 -21.10 40.17
N GLU A 45 9.31 -21.31 40.45
CA GLU A 45 10.33 -21.48 39.41
C GLU A 45 10.32 -22.92 38.87
N PHE A 46 10.16 -23.09 37.56
CA PHE A 46 10.05 -24.41 36.92
C PHE A 46 10.70 -24.45 35.54
N SER A 47 10.88 -25.66 35.00
CA SER A 47 11.24 -25.92 33.61
C SER A 47 10.24 -26.91 33.00
N ASN A 48 10.05 -26.84 31.69
CA ASN A 48 9.22 -27.78 30.94
C ASN A 48 10.01 -28.98 30.38
N LYS A 49 11.27 -29.20 30.78
CA LYS A 49 11.99 -30.42 30.41
C LYS A 49 11.20 -31.67 30.82
N GLU A 50 11.11 -32.64 29.91
CA GLU A 50 10.31 -33.87 30.03
C GLU A 50 8.80 -33.67 30.22
N LYS A 51 8.29 -32.43 30.10
CA LYS A 51 6.88 -32.07 30.28
C LYS A 51 6.30 -31.33 29.09
N THR A 52 4.99 -31.46 28.91
CA THR A 52 4.24 -30.51 28.09
C THR A 52 4.22 -29.15 28.81
N LEU A 53 4.42 -28.07 28.07
CA LEU A 53 4.14 -26.70 28.52
C LEU A 53 2.81 -26.26 27.92
N VAL A 54 1.84 -25.93 28.76
CA VAL A 54 0.58 -25.29 28.37
C VAL A 54 0.57 -23.86 28.91
N VAL A 55 0.26 -22.91 28.03
CA VAL A 55 0.16 -21.48 28.34
C VAL A 55 -1.17 -20.98 27.82
N GLN A 56 -2.08 -20.64 28.74
CA GLN A 56 -3.46 -20.28 28.43
C GLN A 56 -3.84 -18.97 29.13
N TYR A 57 -4.61 -18.13 28.47
CA TYR A 57 -5.30 -17.00 29.11
C TYR A 57 -6.48 -16.53 28.26
N SER A 58 -7.38 -15.77 28.88
CA SER A 58 -8.44 -15.05 28.17
C SER A 58 -8.07 -13.58 27.99
N ILE A 59 -8.42 -13.02 26.83
CA ILE A 59 -8.40 -11.58 26.60
C ILE A 59 -9.69 -11.12 25.93
N LYS A 60 -10.18 -9.95 26.37
CA LYS A 60 -11.31 -9.23 25.78
C LYS A 60 -10.86 -7.84 25.35
N PHE A 61 -11.28 -7.42 24.15
CA PHE A 61 -11.11 -6.05 23.67
C PHE A 61 -12.46 -5.31 23.75
N GLU A 62 -12.74 -4.61 24.85
CA GLU A 62 -14.05 -3.94 25.03
C GLU A 62 -14.29 -2.79 24.02
N GLN A 63 -13.21 -2.22 23.51
CA GLN A 63 -13.22 -1.22 22.45
C GLN A 63 -12.70 -1.82 21.13
N ASN A 64 -13.06 -1.21 20.00
CA ASN A 64 -12.39 -1.49 18.72
C ASN A 64 -10.91 -1.06 18.85
N ILE A 65 -10.01 -2.01 19.13
CA ILE A 65 -8.59 -1.73 19.26
C ILE A 65 -7.98 -1.46 17.88
N GLU A 66 -7.72 -0.19 17.59
CA GLU A 66 -7.13 0.25 16.30
C GLU A 66 -5.64 -0.10 16.23
N CYS A 67 -4.93 0.03 17.34
CA CYS A 67 -3.60 -0.55 17.50
C CYS A 67 -3.26 -0.82 18.96
N GLY A 68 -2.80 -2.02 19.27
CA GLY A 68 -2.22 -2.40 20.54
C GLY A 68 -2.00 -3.92 20.71
N GLY A 69 -1.02 -4.25 21.54
CA GLY A 69 -0.69 -5.62 21.90
C GLY A 69 -1.67 -6.19 22.93
N GLY A 70 -1.99 -7.47 22.80
CA GLY A 70 -2.79 -8.27 23.73
C GLY A 70 -2.06 -9.51 24.25
N TYR A 71 -0.72 -9.52 24.17
CA TYR A 71 0.13 -10.68 24.43
C TYR A 71 0.76 -10.72 25.83
N ILE A 72 1.14 -11.92 26.26
CA ILE A 72 1.90 -12.18 27.48
C ILE A 72 3.33 -12.64 27.17
N LYS A 73 4.26 -12.41 28.10
CA LYS A 73 5.66 -12.83 28.06
C LYS A 73 5.96 -13.74 29.25
N LEU A 74 6.59 -14.89 29.03
CA LEU A 74 7.14 -15.73 30.10
C LEU A 74 8.64 -15.43 30.24
N LEU A 75 9.09 -15.24 31.48
CA LEU A 75 10.37 -14.65 31.83
C LEU A 75 11.19 -15.60 32.70
N SER A 76 12.46 -15.75 32.36
CA SER A 76 13.38 -16.62 33.09
C SER A 76 13.76 -16.08 34.47
N GLY A 77 14.27 -16.95 35.34
CA GLY A 77 14.72 -16.58 36.69
C GLY A 77 15.87 -15.58 36.78
N TYR A 78 16.52 -15.25 35.67
CA TYR A 78 17.66 -14.35 35.59
C TYR A 78 17.29 -12.87 35.41
N VAL A 79 16.02 -12.53 35.18
CA VAL A 79 15.61 -11.14 34.92
C VAL A 79 15.35 -10.33 36.19
N ASN A 80 15.67 -9.04 36.17
CA ASN A 80 15.29 -8.13 37.25
C ASN A 80 13.84 -7.66 37.07
N GLN A 81 12.90 -8.32 37.74
CA GLN A 81 11.47 -8.01 37.70
C GLN A 81 11.14 -6.51 37.93
N LYS A 82 11.92 -5.80 38.77
CA LYS A 82 11.71 -4.36 39.05
C LYS A 82 12.08 -3.44 37.88
N LYS A 83 12.74 -3.96 36.84
CA LYS A 83 13.08 -3.26 35.59
C LYS A 83 12.30 -3.81 34.39
N PHE A 84 11.21 -4.54 34.61
CA PHE A 84 10.42 -5.13 33.53
C PHE A 84 9.84 -4.07 32.59
N GLY A 85 10.03 -4.27 31.29
CA GLY A 85 9.67 -3.37 30.19
C GLY A 85 10.02 -3.99 28.84
N GLY A 86 9.92 -3.22 27.75
CA GLY A 86 10.08 -3.69 26.37
C GLY A 86 11.33 -4.54 26.14
N ASP A 87 12.49 -4.02 26.54
CA ASP A 87 13.81 -4.63 26.32
C ASP A 87 14.15 -5.79 27.28
N THR A 88 13.21 -6.22 28.14
CA THR A 88 13.49 -7.31 29.09
C THR A 88 13.55 -8.66 28.37
N PRO A 89 14.66 -9.42 28.47
CA PRO A 89 14.76 -10.74 27.84
C PRO A 89 13.69 -11.70 28.36
N TYR A 90 12.89 -12.22 27.45
CA TYR A 90 11.90 -13.27 27.72
C TYR A 90 12.42 -14.64 27.30
N SER A 91 11.59 -15.66 27.52
CA SER A 91 11.82 -17.04 27.08
C SER A 91 10.73 -17.50 26.11
N PHE A 92 9.55 -16.90 26.22
CA PHE A 92 8.41 -17.09 25.32
C PHE A 92 7.56 -15.81 25.30
N MET A 93 6.98 -15.47 24.15
CA MET A 93 5.91 -14.47 24.02
C MET A 93 4.76 -15.07 23.21
N PHE A 94 3.53 -14.88 23.69
CA PHE A 94 2.33 -15.45 23.08
C PHE A 94 1.13 -14.50 23.21
N GLY A 95 0.40 -14.32 22.11
CA GLY A 95 -0.90 -13.63 22.12
C GLY A 95 -1.18 -12.74 20.91
N PRO A 96 -2.42 -12.22 20.80
CA PRO A 96 -2.81 -11.32 19.73
C PRO A 96 -2.03 -10.00 19.78
N ASP A 97 -1.73 -9.47 18.61
CA ASP A 97 -1.21 -8.13 18.37
C ASP A 97 -1.94 -7.56 17.15
N ILE A 98 -2.74 -6.53 17.41
CA ILE A 98 -3.66 -5.93 16.45
C ILE A 98 -3.15 -4.51 16.21
N CYS A 99 -2.71 -4.19 15.00
CA CYS A 99 -2.30 -2.83 14.64
C CYS A 99 -2.68 -2.50 13.19
N GLY A 100 -3.67 -1.63 13.07
CA GLY A 100 -4.33 -1.27 11.83
C GLY A 100 -5.07 -2.45 11.17
N SER A 101 -5.28 -2.34 9.87
CA SER A 101 -5.80 -3.43 9.03
C SER A 101 -4.73 -4.44 8.60
N GLN A 102 -3.45 -4.17 8.87
CA GLN A 102 -2.31 -4.92 8.34
C GLN A 102 -1.68 -5.88 9.37
N THR A 103 -1.78 -5.59 10.66
CA THR A 103 -1.31 -6.48 11.73
C THR A 103 -2.52 -7.01 12.49
N LYS A 104 -2.82 -8.31 12.35
CA LYS A 104 -3.88 -9.03 13.08
C LYS A 104 -3.41 -10.43 13.46
N LYS A 105 -2.23 -10.51 14.05
CA LYS A 105 -1.49 -11.76 14.24
C LYS A 105 -1.49 -12.23 15.68
N LEU A 106 -1.57 -13.53 15.86
CA LEU A 106 -1.27 -14.23 17.10
C LEU A 106 0.24 -14.51 17.11
N HIS A 107 1.01 -13.69 17.83
CA HIS A 107 2.44 -13.93 17.99
C HIS A 107 2.67 -15.25 18.72
N VAL A 108 3.65 -16.02 18.24
CA VAL A 108 4.25 -17.14 18.94
C VAL A 108 5.77 -17.02 18.78
N ILE A 109 6.44 -16.46 19.78
CA ILE A 109 7.89 -16.13 19.72
C ILE A 109 8.62 -16.93 20.79
N LEU A 110 9.60 -17.74 20.38
CA LEU A 110 10.42 -18.57 21.26
C LEU A 110 11.84 -18.00 21.32
N SER A 111 12.44 -17.93 22.51
CA SER A 111 13.75 -17.29 22.71
C SER A 111 14.86 -18.34 22.90
N TYR A 112 15.57 -18.66 21.83
CA TYR A 112 16.64 -19.67 21.80
C TYR A 112 18.04 -19.00 21.81
N GLN A 113 18.97 -19.53 22.61
CA GLN A 113 20.33 -19.01 22.84
C GLN A 113 20.48 -17.50 23.21
N GLY A 114 19.39 -16.74 23.32
CA GLY A 114 19.38 -15.30 23.58
C GLY A 114 18.78 -14.46 22.45
N GLN A 115 18.51 -15.06 21.28
CA GLN A 115 17.79 -14.46 20.17
C GLN A 115 16.30 -14.85 20.22
N ASN A 116 15.44 -13.98 19.69
CA ASN A 116 13.99 -14.21 19.63
C ASN A 116 13.59 -14.65 18.23
N TYR A 117 12.93 -15.79 18.12
CA TYR A 117 12.49 -16.38 16.85
C TYR A 117 10.96 -16.32 16.79
N PRO A 118 10.36 -15.50 15.92
CA PRO A 118 8.92 -15.55 15.65
C PRO A 118 8.59 -16.77 14.80
N ILE A 119 7.38 -17.28 14.94
CA ILE A 119 6.85 -18.35 14.08
C ILE A 119 6.72 -17.85 12.62
N LYS A 120 7.01 -18.74 11.66
CA LYS A 120 6.88 -18.51 10.20
C LYS A 120 5.43 -18.45 9.72
N ARG A 121 4.50 -18.94 10.53
CA ARG A 121 3.07 -19.05 10.22
C ARG A 121 2.36 -17.75 10.54
N ASP A 122 1.62 -17.20 9.59
CA ASP A 122 0.70 -16.09 9.84
C ASP A 122 -0.59 -16.64 10.46
N ILE A 123 -0.60 -16.75 11.79
CA ILE A 123 -1.76 -17.17 12.57
C ILE A 123 -2.59 -15.92 12.87
N GLN A 124 -3.80 -15.84 12.32
CA GLN A 124 -4.71 -14.72 12.58
C GLN A 124 -5.31 -14.78 13.98
N CYS A 125 -5.52 -13.62 14.61
CA CYS A 125 -6.27 -13.51 15.86
C CYS A 125 -7.73 -13.12 15.65
N GLU A 126 -8.58 -13.42 16.64
CA GLU A 126 -9.97 -12.97 16.65
C GLU A 126 -10.02 -11.46 16.95
N THR A 127 -10.95 -10.75 16.32
CA THR A 127 -11.00 -9.27 16.36
C THR A 127 -12.40 -8.70 16.56
N ASP A 128 -13.29 -9.46 17.20
CA ASP A 128 -14.52 -8.91 17.79
C ASP A 128 -14.30 -8.44 19.24
N LYS A 129 -15.37 -8.19 20.00
CA LYS A 129 -15.32 -7.60 21.36
C LYS A 129 -15.64 -8.57 22.49
N LEU A 130 -15.78 -9.86 22.20
CA LEU A 130 -16.06 -10.91 23.17
C LEU A 130 -14.76 -11.36 23.87
N THR A 131 -14.91 -12.20 24.90
CA THR A 131 -13.79 -12.82 25.60
C THR A 131 -13.32 -14.08 24.86
N HIS A 132 -12.12 -14.03 24.29
CA HIS A 132 -11.50 -15.17 23.61
C HIS A 132 -10.39 -15.80 24.46
N PHE A 133 -10.27 -17.13 24.39
CA PHE A 133 -9.20 -17.88 25.04
C PHE A 133 -8.10 -18.22 24.05
N TYR A 134 -6.87 -17.85 24.38
CA TYR A 134 -5.67 -18.17 23.62
C TYR A 134 -4.86 -19.21 24.40
N THR A 135 -4.59 -20.37 23.77
CA THR A 135 -3.91 -21.51 24.40
C THR A 135 -2.79 -22.03 23.50
N PHE A 136 -1.55 -21.98 23.99
CA PHE A 136 -0.39 -22.60 23.38
C PHE A 136 -0.03 -23.88 24.13
N ILE A 137 0.30 -24.93 23.38
CA ILE A 137 0.77 -26.22 23.89
C ILE A 137 2.09 -26.55 23.18
N LEU A 138 3.15 -26.82 23.93
CA LEU A 138 4.45 -27.31 23.44
C LEU A 138 4.81 -28.61 24.14
N ARG A 139 5.12 -29.66 23.37
CA ARG A 139 5.33 -31.04 23.87
C ARG A 139 6.81 -31.44 23.85
N PRO A 140 7.22 -32.49 24.59
CA PRO A 140 8.60 -32.97 24.62
C PRO A 140 9.18 -33.52 23.30
N ASP A 141 8.35 -33.75 22.29
CA ASP A 141 8.77 -34.10 20.93
C ASP A 141 9.03 -32.86 20.03
N ALA A 142 9.05 -31.68 20.63
CA ALA A 142 9.09 -30.38 19.96
C ALA A 142 7.94 -30.15 18.95
N SER A 143 6.82 -30.85 19.11
CA SER A 143 5.55 -30.49 18.47
C SER A 143 4.81 -29.42 19.26
N TYR A 144 4.03 -28.59 18.57
CA TYR A 144 3.17 -27.60 19.20
C TYR A 144 1.75 -27.63 18.65
N SER A 145 0.82 -27.08 19.41
CA SER A 145 -0.54 -26.74 18.99
C SER A 145 -0.89 -25.34 19.48
N VAL A 146 -1.52 -24.55 18.60
CA VAL A 146 -2.14 -23.26 18.93
C VAL A 146 -3.64 -23.46 18.87
N LEU A 147 -4.32 -23.31 20.01
CA LEU A 147 -5.77 -23.30 20.11
C LEU A 147 -6.24 -21.87 20.38
N ILE A 148 -7.30 -21.47 19.70
CA ILE A 148 -8.14 -20.33 20.11
C ILE A 148 -9.51 -20.90 20.41
N ASP A 149 -10.13 -20.52 21.53
CA ASP A 149 -11.54 -20.85 21.79
C ASP A 149 -11.79 -22.38 21.78
N ASN A 150 -10.89 -23.13 22.43
CA ASN A 150 -10.76 -24.61 22.42
C ASN A 150 -10.64 -25.27 21.02
N ARG A 151 -10.55 -24.49 19.93
CA ARG A 151 -10.40 -24.96 18.55
C ARG A 151 -8.94 -24.84 18.12
N GLU A 152 -8.36 -25.92 17.62
CA GLU A 152 -7.02 -25.89 17.05
C GLU A 152 -7.01 -25.02 15.78
N ARG A 153 -6.06 -24.07 15.72
CA ARG A 153 -5.88 -23.11 14.63
C ARG A 153 -4.62 -23.39 13.80
N GLU A 154 -3.55 -23.84 14.45
CA GLU A 154 -2.31 -24.25 13.82
C GLU A 154 -1.62 -25.33 14.67
N SER A 155 -0.90 -26.25 14.05
CA SER A 155 -0.14 -27.30 14.72
C SER A 155 1.05 -27.73 13.87
N GLY A 156 2.20 -27.97 14.49
CA GLY A 156 3.41 -28.30 13.73
C GLY A 156 4.60 -28.65 14.63
N SER A 157 5.80 -28.32 14.17
CA SER A 157 7.05 -28.60 14.91
C SER A 157 8.03 -27.43 14.92
N MET A 158 8.80 -27.31 16.00
CA MET A 158 9.86 -26.31 16.13
C MET A 158 10.93 -26.42 15.04
N TYR A 159 11.19 -27.64 14.54
CA TYR A 159 12.12 -27.91 13.45
C TYR A 159 11.68 -27.35 12.08
N THR A 160 10.41 -27.01 11.91
CA THR A 160 9.85 -26.55 10.62
C THR A 160 9.37 -25.10 10.66
N ASP A 161 8.67 -24.72 11.74
CA ASP A 161 7.88 -23.48 11.78
C ASP A 161 8.60 -22.29 12.43
N TRP A 162 9.86 -22.46 12.86
CA TRP A 162 10.77 -21.38 13.23
C TRP A 162 12.13 -21.55 12.53
N ASP A 163 12.95 -20.51 12.50
CA ASP A 163 14.36 -20.56 12.00
C ASP A 163 15.37 -20.69 13.15
N ILE A 164 15.08 -21.56 14.12
CA ILE A 164 15.96 -21.78 15.29
C ILE A 164 17.18 -22.64 14.91
N LEU A 165 16.95 -23.72 14.17
CA LEU A 165 17.99 -24.60 13.61
C LEU A 165 18.01 -24.47 12.08
N PRO A 166 19.19 -24.61 11.43
CA PRO A 166 19.29 -24.58 9.97
C PRO A 166 18.57 -25.79 9.33
N PRO A 167 18.22 -25.74 8.04
CA PRO A 167 17.49 -26.83 7.40
C PRO A 167 18.33 -28.11 7.33
N ARG A 168 17.73 -29.27 7.70
CA ARG A 168 18.38 -30.60 7.68
C ARG A 168 19.01 -30.98 6.32
N LYS A 169 18.52 -30.44 5.20
CA LYS A 169 19.04 -30.68 3.85
C LYS A 169 19.15 -29.39 3.04
N ILE A 170 20.23 -29.27 2.26
CA ILE A 170 20.50 -28.16 1.34
C ILE A 170 20.65 -28.65 -0.10
N LYS A 171 20.53 -27.75 -1.08
CA LYS A 171 20.70 -28.09 -2.49
C LYS A 171 22.19 -28.20 -2.82
N ASP A 172 22.57 -29.28 -3.51
CA ASP A 172 23.94 -29.47 -3.97
C ASP A 172 24.33 -28.41 -5.02
N THR A 173 25.18 -27.47 -4.62
CA THR A 173 25.74 -26.42 -5.49
C THR A 173 26.81 -26.96 -6.44
N ASN A 174 27.37 -28.15 -6.20
CA ASN A 174 28.42 -28.78 -7.00
C ASN A 174 27.89 -29.82 -7.99
N ALA A 175 26.64 -30.29 -7.86
CA ALA A 175 26.01 -31.22 -8.80
C ALA A 175 26.22 -30.79 -10.27
N LYS A 176 26.79 -31.70 -11.06
CA LYS A 176 27.02 -31.56 -12.50
C LYS A 176 26.00 -32.39 -13.27
N LYS A 177 25.66 -31.95 -14.49
CA LYS A 177 24.84 -32.73 -15.41
C LYS A 177 25.59 -34.02 -15.80
N PRO A 178 24.99 -35.22 -15.66
CA PRO A 178 25.61 -36.46 -16.11
C PRO A 178 25.87 -36.45 -17.62
N ALA A 179 27.00 -37.03 -18.06
CA ALA A 179 27.39 -37.03 -19.48
C ALA A 179 26.45 -37.87 -20.37
N ASP A 180 25.74 -38.83 -19.79
CA ASP A 180 24.70 -39.66 -20.43
C ASP A 180 23.32 -38.99 -20.45
N TRP A 181 23.17 -37.78 -19.89
CA TRP A 181 21.88 -37.09 -19.80
C TRP A 181 21.57 -36.27 -21.05
N ASP A 182 20.79 -36.84 -21.97
CA ASP A 182 20.28 -36.11 -23.12
C ASP A 182 18.99 -35.34 -22.78
N ASP A 183 19.06 -34.02 -22.86
CA ASP A 183 17.96 -33.07 -22.67
C ASP A 183 17.50 -32.42 -23.99
N ARG A 184 17.97 -32.93 -25.14
CA ARG A 184 17.47 -32.55 -26.46
C ARG A 184 16.21 -33.35 -26.76
N GLU A 185 15.05 -32.71 -26.69
CA GLU A 185 13.74 -33.33 -26.99
C GLU A 185 13.63 -33.82 -28.44
N TYR A 186 14.31 -33.13 -29.37
CA TYR A 186 14.36 -33.45 -30.80
C TYR A 186 15.81 -33.57 -31.28
N ILE A 187 16.05 -34.53 -32.16
CA ILE A 187 17.29 -34.73 -32.92
C ILE A 187 16.95 -34.76 -34.41
N ASP A 188 17.93 -34.47 -35.27
CA ASP A 188 17.73 -34.56 -36.71
C ASP A 188 17.76 -36.06 -37.13
N ASP A 189 16.85 -36.48 -38.02
CA ASP A 189 16.64 -37.88 -38.39
C ASP A 189 17.85 -38.44 -39.16
N PRO A 190 18.56 -39.46 -38.65
CA PRO A 190 19.74 -40.01 -39.34
C PRO A 190 19.41 -40.63 -40.70
N ASN A 191 18.18 -41.10 -40.91
CA ASN A 191 17.74 -41.77 -42.14
C ASN A 191 17.23 -40.79 -43.20
N ASP A 192 16.92 -39.55 -42.83
CA ASP A 192 16.50 -38.51 -43.77
C ASP A 192 17.73 -37.97 -44.53
N ILE A 193 18.10 -38.66 -45.61
CA ILE A 193 19.22 -38.32 -46.47
C ILE A 193 18.77 -37.30 -47.52
N LYS A 194 19.64 -36.34 -47.83
CA LYS A 194 19.41 -35.32 -48.85
C LYS A 194 19.29 -35.97 -50.25
N PRO A 195 18.20 -35.73 -51.00
CA PRO A 195 18.05 -36.28 -52.35
C PRO A 195 19.15 -35.76 -53.30
N GLU A 196 19.62 -36.64 -54.17
CA GLU A 196 20.57 -36.30 -55.22
C GLU A 196 19.94 -35.29 -56.21
N GLY A 197 20.76 -34.36 -56.73
CA GLY A 197 20.30 -33.28 -57.61
C GLY A 197 19.45 -32.18 -56.94
N TYR A 198 19.13 -32.26 -55.64
CA TYR A 198 18.29 -31.26 -54.95
C TYR A 198 18.87 -29.83 -55.03
N ASP A 199 20.19 -29.66 -54.90
CA ASP A 199 20.85 -28.35 -55.01
C ASP A 199 20.98 -27.86 -56.46
N SER A 200 20.80 -28.74 -57.44
CA SER A 200 20.88 -28.43 -58.86
C SER A 200 19.57 -27.87 -59.43
N ILE A 201 18.51 -27.81 -58.61
CA ILE A 201 17.23 -27.18 -58.97
C ILE A 201 17.41 -25.64 -58.85
N PRO A 202 17.35 -24.86 -59.95
CA PRO A 202 17.47 -23.42 -59.87
C PRO A 202 16.23 -22.80 -59.21
N SER A 203 16.39 -21.71 -58.47
CA SER A 203 15.29 -20.98 -57.83
C SER A 203 14.34 -20.30 -58.83
N GLU A 204 14.82 -20.08 -60.06
CA GLU A 204 14.12 -19.42 -61.14
C GLU A 204 14.23 -20.25 -62.43
N ILE A 205 13.18 -20.22 -63.25
CA ILE A 205 13.17 -20.76 -64.62
C ILE A 205 12.61 -19.70 -65.58
N PRO A 206 12.95 -19.71 -66.88
CA PRO A 206 12.30 -18.82 -67.84
C PRO A 206 10.80 -19.16 -67.95
N ASP A 207 9.95 -18.15 -68.14
CA ASP A 207 8.50 -18.35 -68.23
C ASP A 207 8.13 -19.11 -69.50
N PRO A 208 7.57 -20.34 -69.41
CA PRO A 208 7.18 -21.14 -70.58
C PRO A 208 5.93 -20.60 -71.29
N LYS A 209 5.32 -19.51 -70.80
CA LYS A 209 4.21 -18.80 -71.46
C LYS A 209 4.61 -17.46 -72.06
N ALA A 210 5.80 -16.96 -71.77
CA ALA A 210 6.28 -15.75 -72.40
C ALA A 210 6.47 -15.99 -73.91
N LYS A 211 6.08 -15.00 -74.69
CA LYS A 211 6.40 -14.90 -76.11
C LYS A 211 7.18 -13.62 -76.34
N GLU A 212 8.01 -13.65 -77.37
CA GLU A 212 8.60 -12.49 -77.97
C GLU A 212 7.50 -11.51 -78.43
N PRO A 213 7.62 -10.20 -78.15
CA PRO A 213 6.70 -9.19 -78.67
C PRO A 213 6.75 -9.10 -80.20
N ASP A 214 5.62 -8.82 -80.84
CA ASP A 214 5.54 -8.64 -82.30
C ASP A 214 6.26 -7.36 -82.79
N ASP A 215 6.73 -6.51 -81.87
CA ASP A 215 7.44 -5.25 -82.05
C ASP A 215 8.91 -5.28 -81.57
N TRP A 216 9.49 -6.46 -81.33
CA TRP A 216 10.89 -6.63 -80.92
C TRP A 216 11.87 -6.60 -82.11
N ASP A 217 13.00 -5.89 -81.98
CA ASP A 217 14.04 -5.80 -83.02
C ASP A 217 15.37 -6.42 -82.52
N GLU A 218 15.84 -7.51 -83.15
CA GLU A 218 17.09 -8.16 -82.73
C GLU A 218 18.37 -7.35 -83.06
N GLU A 219 18.33 -6.33 -83.92
CA GLU A 219 19.47 -5.45 -84.21
C GLU A 219 19.56 -4.26 -83.23
N GLU A 220 18.43 -3.70 -82.75
CA GLU A 220 18.42 -2.61 -81.76
C GLU A 220 18.28 -3.09 -80.29
N ASP A 221 17.38 -4.03 -79.97
CA ASP A 221 17.15 -4.55 -78.60
C ASP A 221 18.00 -5.81 -78.28
N GLY A 222 18.45 -6.54 -79.31
CA GLY A 222 19.25 -7.74 -79.20
C GLY A 222 18.44 -9.03 -78.94
N ILE A 223 19.13 -10.17 -78.84
CA ILE A 223 18.50 -11.50 -78.74
C ILE A 223 17.53 -11.58 -77.54
N TRP A 224 16.23 -11.74 -77.84
CA TRP A 224 15.16 -11.82 -76.85
C TRP A 224 15.36 -12.97 -75.85
N LYS A 225 15.03 -12.72 -74.58
CA LYS A 225 15.13 -13.72 -73.50
C LYS A 225 13.87 -13.71 -72.65
N PRO A 226 13.15 -14.84 -72.52
CA PRO A 226 11.93 -14.89 -71.73
C PRO A 226 12.20 -14.50 -70.26
N PRO A 227 11.33 -13.66 -69.66
CA PRO A 227 11.46 -13.26 -68.26
C PRO A 227 11.43 -14.48 -67.35
N LYS A 228 12.15 -14.40 -66.23
CA LYS A 228 12.22 -15.50 -65.27
C LYS A 228 11.08 -15.45 -64.26
N ILE A 229 10.57 -16.63 -63.92
CA ILE A 229 9.57 -16.86 -62.87
C ILE A 229 10.13 -17.79 -61.78
N PRO A 230 9.63 -17.71 -60.53
CA PRO A 230 10.02 -18.63 -59.46
C PRO A 230 9.74 -20.09 -59.85
N ASN A 231 10.72 -20.97 -59.68
CA ASN A 231 10.60 -22.37 -60.06
C ASN A 231 9.72 -23.14 -59.04
N PRO A 232 8.57 -23.71 -59.43
CA PRO A 232 7.70 -24.46 -58.51
C PRO A 232 8.33 -25.72 -57.92
N ALA A 233 9.42 -26.24 -58.52
CA ALA A 233 10.17 -27.36 -58.00
C ALA A 233 11.17 -26.97 -56.89
N TYR A 234 11.55 -25.69 -56.78
CA TYR A 234 12.53 -25.22 -55.80
C TYR A 234 11.91 -25.07 -54.41
N LYS A 235 12.37 -25.88 -53.46
CA LYS A 235 11.81 -25.96 -52.08
C LYS A 235 12.68 -25.28 -51.02
N GLY A 236 13.59 -24.39 -51.43
CA GLY A 236 14.56 -23.75 -50.54
C GLY A 236 15.67 -24.71 -50.08
N PRO A 237 16.64 -24.23 -49.27
CA PRO A 237 17.78 -25.04 -48.83
C PRO A 237 17.31 -26.24 -47.99
N TRP A 238 17.80 -27.44 -48.35
CA TRP A 238 17.42 -28.69 -47.70
C TRP A 238 17.74 -28.69 -46.20
N LYS A 239 16.79 -29.15 -45.39
CA LYS A 239 16.94 -29.33 -43.94
C LYS A 239 16.46 -30.73 -43.57
N ARG A 240 17.33 -31.49 -42.90
CA ARG A 240 17.03 -32.80 -42.32
C ARG A 240 15.81 -32.70 -41.40
N LYS A 241 14.85 -33.63 -41.52
CA LYS A 241 13.68 -33.73 -40.63
C LYS A 241 14.11 -33.87 -39.17
N LYS A 242 13.27 -33.42 -38.24
CA LYS A 242 13.48 -33.61 -36.80
C LYS A 242 12.54 -34.67 -36.25
N ILE A 243 13.10 -35.64 -35.55
CA ILE A 243 12.38 -36.69 -34.84
C ILE A 243 12.52 -36.49 -33.33
N ARG A 244 11.58 -37.02 -32.56
CA ARG A 244 11.72 -37.06 -31.09
C ARG A 244 12.90 -37.96 -30.73
N ASN A 245 13.72 -37.48 -29.81
CA ASN A 245 14.91 -38.20 -29.36
C ASN A 245 14.51 -39.38 -28.43
N PRO A 246 14.79 -40.65 -28.79
CA PRO A 246 14.48 -41.79 -27.94
C PRO A 246 15.21 -41.78 -26.59
N ASN A 247 16.35 -41.07 -26.50
CA ASN A 247 17.18 -40.99 -25.30
C ASN A 247 16.86 -39.78 -24.40
N TYR A 248 15.81 -39.01 -24.71
CA TYR A 248 15.45 -37.80 -23.96
C TYR A 248 15.01 -38.14 -22.52
N LYS A 249 15.86 -37.80 -21.54
CA LYS A 249 15.62 -38.00 -20.11
C LYS A 249 14.85 -36.85 -19.45
N GLY A 250 14.37 -35.89 -20.23
CA GLY A 250 13.80 -34.62 -19.74
C GLY A 250 14.86 -33.54 -19.56
N LYS A 251 14.45 -32.28 -19.38
CA LYS A 251 15.37 -31.19 -19.03
C LYS A 251 16.01 -31.47 -17.67
N TRP A 252 17.35 -31.57 -17.63
CA TRP A 252 18.07 -31.82 -16.38
C TRP A 252 17.80 -30.71 -15.37
N LYS A 253 17.42 -31.09 -14.14
CA LYS A 253 17.22 -30.17 -13.01
C LYS A 253 18.27 -30.47 -11.95
N LYS A 254 18.89 -29.40 -11.42
CA LYS A 254 19.87 -29.49 -10.32
C LYS A 254 19.12 -29.64 -8.99
N THR A 255 18.67 -30.87 -8.71
CA THR A 255 17.76 -31.21 -7.59
C THR A 255 18.31 -32.28 -6.65
N SER A 256 19.62 -32.55 -6.68
CA SER A 256 20.28 -33.31 -5.62
C SER A 256 20.21 -32.51 -4.32
N TRP A 257 19.59 -33.08 -3.29
CA TRP A 257 19.60 -32.57 -1.93
C TRP A 257 20.63 -33.36 -1.13
N ILE A 258 21.55 -32.66 -0.48
CA ILE A 258 22.53 -33.24 0.45
C ILE A 258 22.14 -32.89 1.89
N ASP A 259 22.54 -33.73 2.83
CA ASP A 259 22.42 -33.41 4.25
C ASP A 259 23.28 -32.19 4.58
N ASN A 260 22.75 -31.30 5.43
CA ASN A 260 23.40 -30.02 5.70
C ASN A 260 24.53 -30.19 6.72
N PRO A 261 25.80 -29.89 6.39
CA PRO A 261 26.91 -29.97 7.36
C PRO A 261 26.81 -28.95 8.50
N GLU A 262 25.95 -27.93 8.37
CA GLU A 262 25.65 -26.97 9.44
C GLU A 262 24.50 -27.42 10.36
N PHE A 263 23.83 -28.55 10.08
CA PHE A 263 22.77 -29.07 10.93
C PHE A 263 23.32 -29.92 12.08
N GLU A 264 23.28 -29.36 13.29
CA GLU A 264 23.36 -30.07 14.55
C GLU A 264 21.96 -30.16 15.17
N ASP A 265 21.62 -31.31 15.77
CA ASP A 265 20.28 -31.60 16.29
C ASP A 265 20.23 -31.35 17.80
N ASP A 266 19.23 -30.59 18.27
CA ASP A 266 19.08 -30.25 19.70
C ASP A 266 17.88 -31.03 20.30
N PRO A 267 18.11 -32.11 21.07
CA PRO A 267 17.04 -32.89 21.67
C PRO A 267 16.29 -32.14 22.79
N ASP A 268 16.86 -31.05 23.32
CA ASP A 268 16.24 -30.16 24.31
C ASP A 268 15.69 -28.87 23.65
N LEU A 269 15.54 -28.81 22.32
CA LEU A 269 15.02 -27.65 21.56
C LEU A 269 13.70 -27.06 22.11
N TYR A 270 12.84 -27.91 22.69
CA TYR A 270 11.57 -27.52 23.30
C TYR A 270 11.69 -26.95 24.72
N VAL A 271 12.86 -27.08 25.37
CA VAL A 271 13.08 -26.73 26.77
C VAL A 271 13.38 -25.25 26.90
N LEU A 272 12.46 -24.52 27.54
CA LEU A 272 12.66 -23.10 27.83
C LEU A 272 13.60 -22.91 29.03
N LYS A 273 14.30 -21.77 29.05
CA LYS A 273 15.07 -21.31 30.22
C LYS A 273 14.15 -21.28 31.46
N PRO A 274 14.62 -21.69 32.66
CA PRO A 274 13.79 -21.84 33.84
C PRO A 274 12.90 -20.62 34.12
N LEU A 275 11.58 -20.83 34.05
CA LEU A 275 10.54 -19.81 34.07
C LEU A 275 10.19 -19.42 35.50
N LYS A 276 10.06 -18.11 35.78
CA LYS A 276 9.88 -17.57 37.15
C LYS A 276 8.94 -16.38 37.24
N TYR A 277 8.66 -15.71 36.12
CA TYR A 277 7.69 -14.62 36.08
C TYR A 277 6.84 -14.71 34.81
N VAL A 278 5.58 -14.28 34.91
CA VAL A 278 4.72 -13.95 33.77
C VAL A 278 4.55 -12.43 33.73
N GLY A 279 4.63 -11.84 32.54
CA GLY A 279 4.53 -10.40 32.36
C GLY A 279 3.63 -10.01 31.19
N ILE A 280 2.88 -8.93 31.38
CA ILE A 280 2.16 -8.24 30.30
C ILE A 280 2.94 -6.93 30.08
N GLU A 281 3.55 -6.78 28.91
CA GLU A 281 4.11 -5.52 28.45
C GLU A 281 3.59 -5.24 27.05
N VAL A 282 2.73 -4.23 26.93
CA VAL A 282 1.99 -3.92 25.70
C VAL A 282 1.87 -2.40 25.51
N TRP A 283 2.08 -1.94 24.28
CA TRP A 283 1.59 -0.64 23.83
C TRP A 283 0.11 -0.76 23.45
N GLN A 284 -0.72 0.21 23.82
CA GLN A 284 -2.10 0.33 23.31
C GLN A 284 -2.45 1.78 22.98
N VAL A 285 -3.01 2.00 21.79
CA VAL A 285 -3.54 3.30 21.34
C VAL A 285 -4.92 3.55 21.96
N LYS A 286 -5.78 2.53 21.98
CA LYS A 286 -7.06 2.53 22.71
C LYS A 286 -7.03 1.51 23.83
N ALA A 287 -7.41 1.94 25.02
CA ALA A 287 -7.50 1.12 26.22
C ALA A 287 -8.80 0.29 26.27
N GLY A 288 -9.02 -0.43 27.37
CA GLY A 288 -10.17 -1.34 27.54
C GLY A 288 -9.87 -2.79 27.16
N SER A 289 -8.60 -3.19 27.10
CA SER A 289 -8.23 -4.61 27.01
C SER A 289 -8.23 -5.24 28.39
N ILE A 290 -8.98 -6.32 28.59
CA ILE A 290 -9.07 -7.05 29.86
C ILE A 290 -8.33 -8.38 29.71
N PHE A 291 -7.29 -8.60 30.51
CA PHE A 291 -6.54 -9.85 30.61
C PHE A 291 -7.02 -10.62 31.85
N ASP A 292 -7.34 -11.90 31.70
CA ASP A 292 -7.83 -12.75 32.80
C ASP A 292 -7.50 -14.24 32.57
N ASN A 293 -7.78 -15.09 33.56
CA ASN A 293 -7.70 -16.56 33.47
C ASN A 293 -6.33 -17.10 33.03
N ILE A 294 -5.25 -16.43 33.45
CA ILE A 294 -3.86 -16.76 33.09
C ILE A 294 -3.41 -18.06 33.78
N LEU A 295 -3.47 -19.16 33.04
CA LEU A 295 -3.11 -20.51 33.43
C LEU A 295 -1.78 -20.93 32.77
N ILE A 296 -0.88 -21.50 33.55
CA ILE A 296 0.35 -22.15 33.07
C ILE A 296 0.39 -23.53 33.73
N CYS A 297 0.40 -24.61 32.95
CA CYS A 297 0.34 -25.98 33.47
C CYS A 297 0.97 -27.00 32.52
N ASP A 298 0.97 -28.26 32.91
CA ASP A 298 1.51 -29.40 32.16
C ASP A 298 0.44 -30.36 31.60
N ASP A 299 -0.86 -30.05 31.82
CA ASP A 299 -2.01 -30.85 31.39
C ASP A 299 -2.90 -30.09 30.38
N PRO A 300 -2.88 -30.47 29.07
CA PRO A 300 -3.75 -29.88 28.05
C PRO A 300 -5.25 -30.16 28.21
N GLN A 301 -5.61 -31.26 28.87
CA GLN A 301 -7.00 -31.66 29.11
C GLN A 301 -7.60 -30.79 30.22
N TYR A 302 -6.85 -30.57 31.31
CA TYR A 302 -7.22 -29.61 32.36
C TYR A 302 -7.40 -28.19 31.79
N ALA A 303 -6.46 -27.74 30.94
CA ALA A 303 -6.55 -26.42 30.31
C ALA A 303 -7.84 -26.24 29.49
N ARG A 304 -8.22 -27.24 28.68
CA ARG A 304 -9.49 -27.25 27.93
C ARG A 304 -10.72 -27.21 28.84
N GLN A 305 -10.72 -27.97 29.93
CA GLN A 305 -11.81 -27.98 30.93
C GLN A 305 -12.02 -26.59 31.55
N VAL A 306 -10.94 -25.86 31.86
CA VAL A 306 -11.02 -24.49 32.38
C VAL A 306 -11.74 -23.54 31.41
N VAL A 307 -11.48 -23.65 30.09
CA VAL A 307 -12.20 -22.84 29.08
C VAL A 307 -13.69 -23.19 29.04
N GLU A 308 -14.02 -24.49 29.05
CA GLU A 308 -15.40 -24.99 29.05
C GLU A 308 -16.18 -24.56 30.30
N ASP A 309 -15.56 -24.68 31.47
CA ASP A 309 -16.15 -24.27 32.76
C ASP A 309 -16.42 -22.76 32.84
N ILE A 310 -15.60 -21.92 32.22
CA ILE A 310 -15.79 -20.46 32.23
C ILE A 310 -16.85 -20.06 31.20
N TRP A 311 -16.78 -20.60 29.99
CA TRP A 311 -17.78 -20.33 28.95
C TRP A 311 -19.19 -20.80 29.31
N ALA A 312 -19.33 -21.98 29.94
CA ALA A 312 -20.63 -22.50 30.38
C ALA A 312 -21.36 -21.58 31.39
N LYS A 313 -20.61 -20.68 32.05
CA LYS A 313 -21.15 -19.68 32.99
C LYS A 313 -21.38 -18.32 32.31
N ASN A 314 -20.46 -17.90 31.44
CA ASN A 314 -20.37 -16.50 31.02
C ASN A 314 -20.71 -16.24 29.53
N ARG A 315 -20.60 -17.22 28.63
CA ARG A 315 -20.54 -16.96 27.18
C ARG A 315 -21.83 -16.39 26.60
N GLU A 316 -22.97 -17.05 26.83
CA GLU A 316 -24.23 -16.57 26.27
C GLU A 316 -24.68 -15.26 26.95
N VAL A 317 -24.38 -15.07 28.24
CA VAL A 317 -24.64 -13.80 28.96
C VAL A 317 -23.83 -12.64 28.36
N GLU A 318 -22.54 -12.86 28.08
CA GLU A 318 -21.70 -11.84 27.42
C GLU A 318 -22.20 -11.53 26.00
N LYS A 319 -22.61 -12.56 25.25
CA LYS A 319 -23.13 -12.42 23.89
C LYS A 319 -24.48 -11.70 23.84
N GLU A 320 -25.44 -12.06 24.70
CA GLU A 320 -26.73 -11.36 24.82
C GLU A 320 -26.54 -9.89 25.22
N ALA A 321 -25.65 -9.62 26.19
CA ALA A 321 -25.31 -8.25 26.59
C ALA A 321 -24.65 -7.45 25.44
N PHE A 322 -23.80 -8.10 24.64
CA PHE A 322 -23.19 -7.49 23.46
C PHE A 322 -24.21 -7.21 22.35
N GLU A 323 -25.11 -8.15 22.05
CA GLU A 323 -26.15 -7.99 21.04
C GLU A 323 -27.14 -6.87 21.42
N GLU A 324 -27.56 -6.78 22.68
CA GLU A 324 -28.43 -5.68 23.14
C GLU A 324 -27.69 -4.33 23.17
N ALA A 325 -26.43 -4.29 23.58
CA ALA A 325 -25.63 -3.05 23.56
C ALA A 325 -25.40 -2.54 22.12
N GLU A 326 -25.13 -3.43 21.17
CA GLU A 326 -24.99 -3.11 19.74
C GLU A 326 -26.32 -2.66 19.12
N LYS A 327 -27.44 -3.28 19.52
CA LYS A 327 -28.80 -2.87 19.16
C LYS A 327 -29.15 -1.47 19.68
N ILE A 328 -28.81 -1.16 20.94
CA ILE A 328 -28.96 0.19 21.53
C ILE A 328 -28.07 1.20 20.81
N ARG A 329 -26.83 0.82 20.42
CA ARG A 329 -25.93 1.69 19.65
C ARG A 329 -26.53 2.03 18.28
N ARG A 330 -26.99 1.03 17.52
CA ARG A 330 -27.61 1.23 16.20
C ARG A 330 -28.87 2.10 16.28
N ALA A 331 -29.73 1.89 17.27
CA ALA A 331 -30.91 2.73 17.47
C ALA A 331 -30.56 4.21 17.70
N ARG A 332 -29.47 4.52 18.43
CA ARG A 332 -28.98 5.89 18.61
C ARG A 332 -28.40 6.48 17.31
N GLU A 333 -27.63 5.69 16.56
CA GLU A 333 -27.03 6.11 15.28
C GLU A 333 -28.10 6.36 14.20
N GLU A 334 -29.17 5.55 14.18
CA GLU A 334 -30.35 5.77 13.35
C GLU A 334 -31.13 7.02 13.78
N GLU A 335 -31.34 7.24 15.09
CA GLU A 335 -32.00 8.44 15.60
C GLU A 335 -31.20 9.72 15.28
N GLU A 336 -29.88 9.70 15.45
CA GLU A 336 -28.99 10.82 15.12
C GLU A 336 -28.97 11.08 13.60
N SER A 337 -28.94 10.04 12.77
CA SER A 337 -29.10 10.15 11.32
C SER A 337 -30.45 10.75 10.92
N GLN A 338 -31.53 10.37 11.60
CA GLN A 338 -32.87 10.94 11.36
C GLN A 338 -32.93 12.41 11.77
N ARG A 339 -32.44 12.77 12.96
CA ARG A 339 -32.35 14.18 13.42
C ARG A 339 -31.57 15.04 12.43
N ALA A 340 -30.46 14.54 11.89
CA ALA A 340 -29.65 15.23 10.89
C ALA A 340 -30.41 15.43 9.55
N ARG A 341 -31.22 14.45 9.12
CA ARG A 341 -32.11 14.59 7.94
C ARG A 341 -33.21 15.63 8.18
N GLU A 342 -33.86 15.59 9.35
CA GLU A 342 -34.92 16.53 9.73
C GLU A 342 -34.39 17.97 9.85
N GLU A 343 -33.19 18.18 10.39
CA GLU A 343 -32.55 19.50 10.39
C GLU A 343 -32.19 19.95 8.97
N GLY A 344 -31.69 19.04 8.12
CA GLY A 344 -31.44 19.29 6.70
C GLY A 344 -32.69 19.73 5.95
N GLU A 345 -33.84 19.10 6.22
CA GLU A 345 -35.14 19.53 5.71
C GLU A 345 -35.59 20.88 6.27
N ARG A 346 -35.40 21.14 7.56
CA ARG A 346 -35.78 22.42 8.18
C ARG A 346 -35.00 23.57 7.56
N ARG A 347 -33.68 23.43 7.44
CA ARG A 347 -32.77 24.36 6.72
C ARG A 347 -33.15 24.53 5.25
N ARG A 348 -33.76 23.52 4.61
CA ARG A 348 -34.28 23.62 3.23
C ARG A 348 -35.62 24.38 3.15
N LYS A 349 -36.51 24.19 4.13
CA LYS A 349 -37.80 24.91 4.24
C LYS A 349 -37.60 26.39 4.60
N GLU A 350 -36.70 26.70 5.53
CA GLU A 350 -36.29 28.07 5.89
C GLU A 350 -35.85 28.87 4.64
N ARG A 351 -34.97 28.29 3.80
CA ARG A 351 -34.52 28.90 2.53
C ARG A 351 -35.62 29.10 1.48
N GLY A 352 -36.74 28.38 1.57
CA GLY A 352 -37.89 28.59 0.68
C GLY A 352 -38.70 29.83 1.07
N ILE A 353 -38.90 30.03 2.37
CA ILE A 353 -39.71 31.13 2.94
C ILE A 353 -39.07 32.49 2.68
N ASP A 354 -37.73 32.59 2.74
CA ASP A 354 -37.02 33.82 2.37
C ASP A 354 -37.19 34.20 0.89
N MET A 355 -37.48 33.24 0.00
CA MET A 355 -37.67 33.50 -1.43
C MET A 355 -39.05 34.12 -1.70
N GLU A 356 -40.12 33.65 -1.04
CA GLU A 356 -41.47 34.20 -1.19
C GLU A 356 -41.61 35.64 -0.66
N ARG A 357 -40.76 36.04 0.30
CA ARG A 357 -40.71 37.43 0.81
C ARG A 357 -40.09 38.44 -0.17
N GLY A 358 -39.39 37.99 -1.22
CA GLY A 358 -38.64 38.86 -2.12
C GLY A 358 -39.50 39.66 -3.12
N ASP A 359 -40.62 39.12 -3.57
CA ASP A 359 -41.33 39.61 -4.77
C ASP A 359 -42.33 40.77 -4.51
N VAL A 360 -42.55 41.15 -3.25
CA VAL A 360 -43.57 42.16 -2.88
C VAL A 360 -43.11 43.62 -3.13
N ILE A 361 -41.81 43.87 -3.36
CA ILE A 361 -41.20 45.21 -3.21
C ILE A 361 -40.68 45.82 -4.53
N LYS A 362 -41.33 45.57 -5.68
CA LYS A 362 -40.93 46.17 -6.98
C LYS A 362 -42.11 46.66 -7.83
N GLY A 363 -42.40 47.96 -7.76
CA GLY A 363 -43.42 48.57 -8.62
C GLY A 363 -43.50 50.10 -8.60
N MET A 364 -42.41 50.84 -8.88
CA MET A 364 -42.48 52.31 -8.99
C MET A 364 -41.37 52.98 -9.87
N ILE A 365 -41.82 53.62 -10.97
CA ILE A 365 -41.28 54.83 -11.68
C ILE A 365 -39.91 54.76 -12.46
N PRO A 366 -39.51 55.72 -13.36
CA PRO A 366 -39.55 55.43 -14.81
C PRO A 366 -38.36 55.93 -15.72
N THR A 367 -38.58 55.90 -17.05
CA THR A 367 -37.95 56.55 -18.24
C THR A 367 -36.91 57.68 -17.99
N THR A 368 -35.74 57.80 -18.66
CA THR A 368 -35.40 57.90 -20.12
C THR A 368 -33.92 57.47 -20.37
N MET A 369 -33.24 57.48 -21.53
CA MET A 369 -33.36 58.16 -22.85
C MET A 369 -32.64 57.34 -23.97
N THR A 370 -32.89 57.61 -25.26
CA THR A 370 -32.41 56.83 -26.42
C THR A 370 -31.33 57.52 -27.27
N ILE A 371 -30.36 56.75 -27.83
CA ILE A 371 -29.64 57.12 -29.08
C ILE A 371 -29.54 55.91 -30.04
N THR A 372 -29.87 56.19 -31.30
CA THR A 372 -29.84 55.40 -32.56
C THR A 372 -28.43 55.04 -33.09
N MET A 373 -28.20 54.27 -34.18
CA MET A 373 -29.02 53.57 -35.21
C MET A 373 -28.65 52.05 -35.23
N MET A 374 -28.93 51.15 -36.20
CA MET A 374 -29.59 51.18 -37.53
C MET A 374 -30.29 49.83 -37.85
N ASN A 375 -30.27 49.34 -39.10
CA ASN A 375 -30.99 48.16 -39.60
C ASN A 375 -30.26 47.49 -40.79
N PHE A 376 -30.55 46.22 -41.09
CA PHE A 376 -31.02 45.66 -42.39
C PHE A 376 -30.93 44.09 -42.39
N LYS A 377 -31.67 43.29 -43.19
CA LYS A 377 -33.14 43.05 -43.25
C LYS A 377 -33.44 41.78 -44.09
N VAL A 378 -34.04 40.74 -43.48
CA VAL A 378 -34.96 39.72 -44.11
C VAL A 378 -34.47 38.84 -45.29
N ARG A 379 -34.59 37.50 -45.18
CA ARG A 379 -35.55 36.68 -45.98
C ARG A 379 -35.74 35.23 -45.47
N SER A 380 -36.68 34.51 -46.09
CA SER A 380 -37.29 33.24 -45.64
C SER A 380 -37.32 32.16 -46.73
N GLY A 381 -37.49 30.89 -46.35
CA GLY A 381 -37.73 29.75 -47.25
C GLY A 381 -38.33 28.55 -46.51
N LEU A 382 -39.23 27.80 -47.14
CA LEU A 382 -40.01 26.70 -46.54
C LEU A 382 -40.51 25.73 -47.65
N CYS A 383 -40.42 24.41 -47.46
CA CYS A 383 -40.99 23.39 -48.37
C CYS A 383 -41.41 22.09 -47.62
N VAL A 384 -42.18 21.20 -48.25
CA VAL A 384 -43.22 20.37 -47.56
C VAL A 384 -43.45 18.95 -48.14
N ARG A 385 -43.40 17.91 -47.27
CA ARG A 385 -44.05 16.54 -47.38
C ARG A 385 -43.61 15.58 -48.53
N PRO A 386 -44.10 14.30 -48.61
CA PRO A 386 -44.75 13.40 -47.61
C PRO A 386 -44.17 11.96 -47.48
N GLY A 387 -44.49 11.23 -46.39
CA GLY A 387 -44.01 9.86 -46.08
C GLY A 387 -44.77 8.65 -46.66
N VAL A 388 -44.67 7.45 -46.03
CA VAL A 388 -45.54 6.26 -46.25
C VAL A 388 -45.44 5.21 -45.09
N ARG A 389 -46.47 4.36 -45.01
CA ARG A 389 -46.77 3.15 -44.18
C ARG A 389 -45.68 2.03 -44.17
N GLN A 390 -45.69 0.94 -43.37
CA GLN A 390 -46.37 0.48 -42.13
C GLN A 390 -46.01 -1.02 -41.86
N LEU A 391 -45.71 -1.45 -40.62
CA LEU A 391 -46.31 -2.61 -39.87
C LEU A 391 -45.44 -3.10 -38.67
N CYS A 392 -46.13 -3.44 -37.56
CA CYS A 392 -45.99 -4.56 -36.59
C CYS A 392 -44.63 -5.29 -36.33
N LEU A 393 -44.30 -5.80 -35.12
CA LEU A 393 -44.98 -5.85 -33.80
C LEU A 393 -44.01 -6.35 -32.68
N ARG A 394 -44.20 -5.89 -31.41
CA ARG A 394 -43.68 -6.47 -30.12
C ARG A 394 -42.14 -6.47 -29.90
N LYS A 395 -41.55 -6.09 -28.76
CA LYS A 395 -42.00 -5.53 -27.44
C LYS A 395 -40.96 -4.46 -26.99
N GLY A 396 -41.36 -3.44 -26.22
CA GLY A 396 -40.45 -2.50 -25.50
C GLY A 396 -40.07 -3.00 -24.09
N PHE A 397 -39.37 -2.25 -23.22
CA PHE A 397 -38.77 -0.89 -23.28
C PHE A 397 -37.26 -0.99 -22.88
N LEU A 398 -36.28 -0.21 -23.35
CA LEU A 398 -36.12 1.22 -23.69
C LEU A 398 -35.93 2.18 -22.47
N TYR A 399 -34.65 2.43 -22.14
CA TYR A 399 -34.16 3.63 -21.43
C TYR A 399 -33.54 4.58 -22.48
N GLY A 400 -33.77 5.89 -22.42
CA GLY A 400 -33.19 6.82 -23.40
C GLY A 400 -33.45 8.31 -23.17
N PHE A 401 -32.44 9.01 -22.66
CA PHE A 401 -31.99 10.39 -22.94
C PHE A 401 -32.96 11.54 -23.31
N MET A 402 -32.71 12.70 -22.69
CA MET A 402 -32.63 14.10 -23.23
C MET A 402 -33.06 15.12 -22.13
N HIS A 403 -32.65 16.40 -22.09
CA HIS A 403 -31.37 17.05 -22.41
C HIS A 403 -31.32 18.46 -21.74
N LEU A 404 -30.25 19.23 -21.96
CA LEU A 404 -29.96 20.57 -21.42
C LEU A 404 -31.08 21.62 -21.60
N LEU A 405 -31.15 22.60 -20.68
CA LEU A 405 -30.71 24.00 -20.94
C LEU A 405 -30.80 24.93 -19.71
N SER A 406 -30.02 26.02 -19.73
CA SER A 406 -30.08 27.17 -18.80
C SER A 406 -29.87 28.50 -19.55
N MET A 407 -30.51 29.60 -19.12
CA MET A 407 -30.44 30.96 -19.71
C MET A 407 -30.81 32.05 -18.65
N PRO A 408 -30.50 33.38 -18.83
CA PRO A 408 -29.87 34.19 -17.76
C PRO A 408 -30.33 35.68 -17.63
N PHE A 409 -29.57 36.48 -16.83
CA PHE A 409 -29.47 37.98 -16.80
C PHE A 409 -30.60 38.80 -16.11
N LYS A 410 -30.52 40.11 -15.71
CA LYS A 410 -29.55 41.26 -15.75
C LYS A 410 -30.00 42.33 -14.68
N THR A 411 -29.35 43.46 -14.27
CA THR A 411 -27.95 43.90 -13.96
C THR A 411 -27.95 45.37 -13.42
N LEU A 412 -27.19 45.69 -12.35
CA LEU A 412 -26.67 47.05 -11.95
C LEU A 412 -27.72 48.16 -11.60
N ARG A 413 -27.46 49.23 -10.82
CA ARG A 413 -26.37 49.72 -9.90
C ARG A 413 -27.06 50.63 -8.83
N GLY A 414 -26.44 51.40 -7.93
CA GLY A 414 -25.06 51.83 -7.61
C GLY A 414 -25.09 53.23 -6.94
N ALA A 415 -24.05 53.78 -6.30
CA ALA A 415 -22.69 53.30 -6.09
C ALA A 415 -22.41 53.03 -4.57
N SER A 416 -21.48 53.60 -3.78
CA SER A 416 -20.43 54.64 -3.98
C SER A 416 -19.25 54.42 -3.00
N ARG A 417 -18.21 55.29 -3.07
CA ARG A 417 -16.96 55.32 -2.25
C ARG A 417 -16.37 53.97 -1.79
N THR A 418 -15.82 53.26 -2.78
CA THR A 418 -14.44 52.71 -2.77
C THR A 418 -13.94 51.82 -1.61
N LEU A 419 -13.73 50.53 -1.90
CA LEU A 419 -12.37 50.05 -2.24
C LEU A 419 -12.42 48.96 -3.33
N ARG A 420 -11.31 48.23 -3.58
CA ARG A 420 -11.07 47.52 -4.86
C ARG A 420 -11.56 46.07 -4.95
N VAL A 421 -11.96 45.73 -6.18
CA VAL A 421 -12.53 44.48 -6.71
C VAL A 421 -11.69 43.21 -6.47
N ALA A 422 -12.37 42.10 -6.14
CA ALA A 422 -12.00 40.75 -6.58
C ALA A 422 -13.21 39.80 -6.65
N GLN A 423 -13.10 38.76 -7.49
CA GLN A 423 -13.67 37.41 -7.32
C GLN A 423 -15.20 37.19 -7.28
N PHE A 424 -15.76 36.71 -8.40
CA PHE A 424 -16.96 35.85 -8.40
C PHE A 424 -16.92 34.86 -9.57
N CYS A 425 -16.69 33.58 -9.24
CA CYS A 425 -17.12 32.37 -9.96
C CYS A 425 -16.58 31.16 -9.18
N SER A 426 -17.37 30.65 -8.24
CA SER A 426 -17.05 29.45 -7.47
C SER A 426 -18.14 28.41 -7.70
N VAL A 427 -17.78 27.30 -8.33
CA VAL A 427 -18.61 26.09 -8.27
C VAL A 427 -18.38 25.50 -6.89
N SER A 428 -19.44 25.42 -6.08
CA SER A 428 -19.35 24.95 -4.70
C SER A 428 -18.75 23.54 -4.65
N ASN A 429 -17.63 23.37 -3.93
CA ASN A 429 -17.08 22.05 -3.66
C ASN A 429 -18.16 21.15 -3.04
N MET A 430 -18.44 20.02 -3.69
CA MET A 430 -18.82 18.84 -2.94
C MET A 430 -17.53 18.28 -2.32
N SER A 431 -17.57 18.00 -1.02
CA SER A 431 -16.41 17.51 -0.26
C SER A 431 -16.23 16.00 -0.49
N SER A 432 -15.79 15.62 -1.70
CA SER A 432 -15.49 14.22 -2.01
C SER A 432 -14.37 13.70 -1.12
N SER A 433 -14.46 12.44 -0.69
CA SER A 433 -13.50 11.88 0.29
C SER A 433 -12.48 10.96 -0.38
N LEU A 434 -11.25 11.49 -0.55
CA LEU A 434 -10.10 10.73 -1.02
C LEU A 434 -9.36 10.12 0.18
N GLN A 435 -9.27 8.79 0.23
CA GLN A 435 -8.44 8.09 1.20
C GLN A 435 -7.11 7.70 0.54
N ILE A 436 -6.00 7.94 1.24
CA ILE A 436 -4.64 7.65 0.76
C ILE A 436 -4.04 6.55 1.64
N GLU A 437 -3.87 5.35 1.08
CA GLU A 437 -3.20 4.21 1.72
C GLU A 437 -1.75 4.12 1.24
N LEU A 438 -0.81 4.34 2.14
CA LEU A 438 0.62 4.13 1.92
C LEU A 438 0.92 2.63 1.92
N VAL A 439 1.58 2.15 0.86
CA VAL A 439 1.96 0.75 0.66
C VAL A 439 3.49 0.64 0.57
N PRO A 440 4.16 0.07 1.59
CA PRO A 440 5.59 -0.21 1.54
C PRO A 440 5.93 -1.18 0.41
N CYS A 441 6.94 -0.83 -0.39
CA CYS A 441 7.44 -1.65 -1.49
C CYS A 441 8.97 -1.75 -1.43
N LEU A 442 9.53 -2.84 -1.97
CA LEU A 442 10.96 -3.14 -2.04
C LEU A 442 11.66 -3.09 -0.66
N ARG A 443 12.33 -1.98 -0.35
CA ARG A 443 13.12 -1.78 0.88
C ARG A 443 12.66 -0.54 1.66
N ASP A 444 12.54 0.58 0.96
CA ASP A 444 12.21 1.88 1.53
C ASP A 444 11.32 2.74 0.61
N ASN A 445 10.83 2.20 -0.52
CA ASN A 445 9.89 2.89 -1.42
C ASN A 445 8.46 2.89 -0.85
N TYR A 446 7.70 3.94 -1.16
CA TYR A 446 6.26 4.05 -0.90
C TYR A 446 5.46 4.28 -2.18
N ALA A 447 4.62 3.29 -2.50
CA ALA A 447 3.51 3.46 -3.43
C ALA A 447 2.27 3.95 -2.67
N TYR A 448 1.37 4.66 -3.34
CA TYR A 448 0.17 5.24 -2.71
C TYR A 448 -1.11 4.79 -3.41
N LEU A 449 -1.90 3.96 -2.74
CA LEU A 449 -3.26 3.62 -3.19
C LEU A 449 -4.20 4.79 -2.87
N LEU A 450 -4.82 5.33 -3.91
CA LEU A 450 -5.79 6.41 -3.85
C LEU A 450 -7.18 5.80 -3.98
N HIS A 451 -8.01 5.89 -2.95
CA HIS A 451 -9.38 5.41 -2.96
C HIS A 451 -10.33 6.60 -2.95
N ASP A 452 -11.04 6.83 -4.05
CA ASP A 452 -12.22 7.69 -4.01
C ASP A 452 -13.42 6.90 -3.48
N VAL A 453 -13.99 7.35 -2.36
CA VAL A 453 -15.11 6.68 -1.70
C VAL A 453 -16.42 6.87 -2.48
N ASP A 454 -16.56 8.00 -3.19
CA ASP A 454 -17.84 8.42 -3.79
C ASP A 454 -18.17 7.68 -5.10
N THR A 455 -17.14 7.38 -5.92
CA THR A 455 -17.29 6.60 -7.17
C THR A 455 -16.70 5.18 -7.09
N GLY A 456 -15.93 4.87 -6.04
CA GLY A 456 -15.17 3.62 -5.95
C GLY A 456 -13.95 3.55 -6.88
N THR A 457 -13.56 4.67 -7.51
CA THR A 457 -12.36 4.75 -8.35
C THR A 457 -11.11 4.51 -7.51
N VAL A 458 -10.25 3.57 -7.93
CA VAL A 458 -8.97 3.31 -7.26
C VAL A 458 -7.79 3.61 -8.19
N GLY A 459 -6.82 4.36 -7.69
CA GLY A 459 -5.55 4.64 -8.34
C GLY A 459 -4.38 4.11 -7.52
N VAL A 460 -3.22 3.94 -8.15
CA VAL A 460 -1.95 3.76 -7.45
C VAL A 460 -0.92 4.76 -7.98
N VAL A 461 -0.22 5.46 -7.09
CA VAL A 461 0.95 6.28 -7.43
C VAL A 461 2.21 5.46 -7.21
N ASP A 462 3.14 5.52 -8.17
CA ASP A 462 4.48 4.92 -8.15
C ASP A 462 4.55 3.45 -7.69
N PRO A 463 3.85 2.51 -8.35
CA PRO A 463 3.92 1.09 -8.01
C PRO A 463 5.28 0.47 -8.38
N SER A 464 6.21 0.47 -7.43
CA SER A 464 7.55 -0.14 -7.55
C SER A 464 7.50 -1.59 -8.04
N GLU A 465 6.55 -2.35 -7.49
CA GLU A 465 6.31 -3.75 -7.79
C GLU A 465 4.80 -4.04 -7.73
N SER A 466 4.38 -5.15 -8.33
CA SER A 466 2.96 -5.47 -8.50
C SER A 466 2.32 -6.13 -7.28
N VAL A 467 3.08 -6.94 -6.53
CA VAL A 467 2.53 -7.85 -5.51
C VAL A 467 1.93 -7.09 -4.30
N PRO A 468 2.61 -6.14 -3.64
CA PRO A 468 2.04 -5.41 -2.51
C PRO A 468 0.76 -4.65 -2.87
N ILE A 469 0.68 -4.13 -4.11
CA ILE A 469 -0.48 -3.42 -4.63
C ILE A 469 -1.63 -4.39 -4.91
N ILE A 470 -1.35 -5.55 -5.52
CA ILE A 470 -2.32 -6.63 -5.74
C ILE A 470 -2.90 -7.11 -4.41
N ASP A 471 -2.07 -7.32 -3.41
CA ASP A 471 -2.49 -7.80 -2.10
C ASP A 471 -3.35 -6.75 -1.38
N ALA A 472 -2.92 -5.49 -1.36
CA ALA A 472 -3.68 -4.39 -0.76
C ALA A 472 -5.05 -4.18 -1.42
N LEU A 473 -5.14 -4.26 -2.75
CA LEU A 473 -6.41 -4.24 -3.50
C LEU A 473 -7.28 -5.47 -3.18
N SER A 474 -6.67 -6.65 -3.09
CA SER A 474 -7.38 -7.91 -2.84
C SER A 474 -7.95 -7.98 -1.42
N ARG A 475 -7.25 -7.43 -0.41
CA ARG A 475 -7.76 -7.27 0.97
C ARG A 475 -9.09 -6.52 1.04
N LYS A 476 -9.34 -5.61 0.09
CA LYS A 476 -10.55 -4.77 0.00
C LYS A 476 -11.52 -5.21 -1.12
N ASN A 477 -11.20 -6.27 -1.86
CA ASN A 477 -11.91 -6.71 -3.07
C ASN A 477 -12.12 -5.58 -4.10
N GLN A 478 -11.13 -4.71 -4.28
CA GLN A 478 -11.17 -3.56 -5.18
C GLN A 478 -10.46 -3.84 -6.52
N ASN A 479 -10.89 -3.12 -7.57
CA ASN A 479 -10.27 -3.15 -8.89
C ASN A 479 -9.48 -1.85 -9.15
N LEU A 480 -8.32 -1.95 -9.80
CA LEU A 480 -7.46 -0.80 -10.08
C LEU A 480 -7.90 -0.10 -11.38
N THR A 481 -8.24 1.19 -11.28
CA THR A 481 -8.64 2.02 -12.43
C THR A 481 -7.44 2.72 -13.08
N TYR A 482 -6.55 3.29 -12.25
CA TYR A 482 -5.45 4.14 -12.70
C TYR A 482 -4.10 3.77 -12.08
N ILE A 483 -3.03 3.97 -12.83
CA ILE A 483 -1.64 3.93 -12.36
C ILE A 483 -1.04 5.29 -12.70
N LEU A 484 -0.49 5.99 -11.73
CA LEU A 484 0.15 7.30 -11.89
C LEU A 484 1.64 7.13 -11.61
N ASN A 485 2.50 7.56 -12.53
CA ASN A 485 3.95 7.57 -12.32
C ASN A 485 4.48 9.00 -12.28
N THR A 486 5.25 9.34 -11.25
CA THR A 486 5.91 10.65 -11.10
C THR A 486 7.09 10.78 -12.07
N HIS A 487 7.83 9.69 -12.29
CA HIS A 487 8.96 9.61 -13.22
C HIS A 487 9.24 8.15 -13.63
N HIS A 488 10.31 7.93 -14.41
CA HIS A 488 10.56 6.69 -15.13
C HIS A 488 11.48 5.66 -14.44
N HIS A 489 11.97 5.88 -13.22
CA HIS A 489 12.84 4.89 -12.57
C HIS A 489 12.10 3.59 -12.26
N HIS A 490 12.83 2.48 -12.24
CA HIS A 490 12.25 1.14 -12.20
C HIS A 490 11.45 0.90 -10.91
N ASP A 491 11.95 1.39 -9.79
CA ASP A 491 11.33 1.33 -8.47
C ASP A 491 10.15 2.31 -8.28
N HIS A 492 9.74 3.02 -9.32
CA HIS A 492 8.46 3.76 -9.39
C HIS A 492 7.52 3.22 -10.48
N THR A 493 7.98 2.23 -11.27
CA THR A 493 7.29 1.80 -12.51
C THR A 493 7.26 0.28 -12.75
N GLY A 494 7.98 -0.53 -11.98
CA GLY A 494 8.13 -1.97 -12.20
C GLY A 494 6.82 -2.75 -12.10
N GLY A 495 5.88 -2.29 -11.27
CA GLY A 495 4.53 -2.84 -11.17
C GLY A 495 3.65 -2.57 -12.40
N ASN A 496 3.90 -1.50 -13.16
CA ASN A 496 3.00 -0.98 -14.20
C ASN A 496 2.46 -2.05 -15.15
N LYS A 497 3.35 -2.78 -15.83
CA LYS A 497 2.96 -3.73 -16.89
C LYS A 497 2.09 -4.87 -16.35
N GLN A 498 2.38 -5.35 -15.14
CA GLN A 498 1.62 -6.44 -14.51
C GLN A 498 0.28 -5.96 -13.98
N LEU A 499 0.23 -4.80 -13.32
CA LEU A 499 -1.00 -4.20 -12.81
C LEU A 499 -1.96 -3.84 -13.95
N LYS A 500 -1.45 -3.22 -15.03
CA LYS A 500 -2.21 -2.96 -16.26
C LYS A 500 -2.75 -4.25 -16.90
N ALA A 501 -1.93 -5.30 -17.00
CA ALA A 501 -2.36 -6.58 -17.56
C ALA A 501 -3.40 -7.32 -16.69
N ARG A 502 -3.33 -7.19 -15.37
CA ARG A 502 -4.24 -7.85 -14.41
C ARG A 502 -5.60 -7.16 -14.28
N TYR A 503 -5.60 -5.82 -14.26
CA TYR A 503 -6.79 -5.02 -13.91
C TYR A 503 -7.37 -4.21 -15.07
N GLY A 504 -6.65 -4.10 -16.21
CA GLY A 504 -7.03 -3.21 -17.32
C GLY A 504 -6.76 -1.73 -17.05
N ALA A 505 -6.09 -1.41 -15.94
CA ALA A 505 -5.81 -0.06 -15.46
C ALA A 505 -5.11 0.83 -16.49
N LYS A 506 -5.43 2.12 -16.47
CA LYS A 506 -4.81 3.13 -17.34
C LYS A 506 -3.58 3.76 -16.68
N VAL A 507 -2.44 3.66 -17.37
CA VAL A 507 -1.15 4.22 -16.91
C VAL A 507 -1.05 5.67 -17.35
N ILE A 508 -0.69 6.54 -16.41
CA ILE A 508 -0.64 7.99 -16.51
C ILE A 508 0.74 8.45 -16.10
N GLY A 509 1.37 9.32 -16.88
CA GLY A 509 2.69 9.83 -16.55
C GLY A 509 3.10 11.07 -17.35
N PRO A 510 4.33 11.56 -17.13
CA PRO A 510 4.83 12.77 -17.76
C PRO A 510 4.99 12.64 -19.29
N GLY A 511 4.60 13.70 -20.00
CA GLY A 511 4.73 13.79 -21.47
C GLY A 511 6.17 13.66 -21.96
N ILE A 512 7.14 14.21 -21.23
CA ILE A 512 8.58 14.15 -21.53
C ILE A 512 9.12 12.71 -21.48
N ASP A 513 8.61 11.88 -20.57
CA ASP A 513 9.07 10.50 -20.36
C ASP A 513 8.13 9.46 -21.01
N ARG A 514 7.28 9.86 -21.97
CA ARG A 514 6.31 8.98 -22.66
C ARG A 514 6.90 7.62 -23.05
N ASP A 515 8.06 7.60 -23.68
CA ASP A 515 8.70 6.39 -24.18
C ASP A 515 9.52 5.65 -23.10
N ARG A 516 9.64 6.25 -21.90
CA ARG A 516 10.31 5.69 -20.72
C ARG A 516 9.32 5.12 -19.69
N ILE A 517 8.11 5.67 -19.55
CA ILE A 517 7.06 5.16 -18.66
C ILE A 517 6.52 3.82 -19.19
N PRO A 518 6.70 2.68 -18.49
CA PRO A 518 6.31 1.37 -18.97
C PRO A 518 4.79 1.24 -19.18
N GLY A 519 4.36 1.27 -20.45
CA GLY A 519 3.00 0.97 -20.86
C GLY A 519 1.99 2.11 -20.69
N ILE A 520 2.44 3.37 -20.71
CA ILE A 520 1.61 4.58 -20.62
C ILE A 520 0.40 4.59 -21.59
N ASP A 521 -0.75 5.08 -21.12
CA ASP A 521 -1.95 5.37 -21.92
C ASP A 521 -2.22 6.88 -22.03
N ILE A 522 -1.95 7.63 -20.96
CA ILE A 522 -2.28 9.06 -20.82
C ILE A 522 -0.99 9.80 -20.45
N VAL A 523 -0.65 10.82 -21.23
CA VAL A 523 0.47 11.73 -20.96
C VAL A 523 -0.06 13.08 -20.48
N LEU A 524 0.58 13.64 -19.45
CA LEU A 524 0.25 14.95 -18.85
C LEU A 524 1.51 15.83 -18.72
N ASN A 525 1.32 17.15 -18.69
CA ASN A 525 2.36 18.18 -18.77
C ASN A 525 2.15 19.27 -17.70
N ASP A 526 3.05 20.24 -17.59
CA ASP A 526 2.98 21.30 -16.57
C ASP A 526 1.65 22.09 -16.62
N GLY A 527 0.95 22.16 -15.48
CA GLY A 527 -0.30 22.89 -15.34
C GLY A 527 -1.55 22.17 -15.85
N ASP A 528 -1.42 20.96 -16.40
CA ASP A 528 -2.57 20.14 -16.82
C ASP A 528 -3.51 19.85 -15.63
N LYS A 529 -4.82 19.78 -15.94
CA LYS A 529 -5.89 19.56 -14.97
C LYS A 529 -6.60 18.27 -15.30
N TRP A 530 -6.31 17.22 -14.55
CA TRP A 530 -6.89 15.89 -14.72
C TRP A 530 -7.93 15.61 -13.63
N MET A 531 -8.77 14.59 -13.82
CA MET A 531 -9.86 14.23 -12.91
C MET A 531 -9.74 12.77 -12.47
N PHE A 532 -9.45 12.55 -11.19
CA PHE A 532 -9.41 11.23 -10.55
C PHE A 532 -10.72 11.02 -9.78
N GLY A 533 -11.65 10.18 -10.23
CA GLY A 533 -12.89 9.89 -9.47
C GLY A 533 -13.71 11.14 -9.06
N GLY A 534 -13.68 12.21 -9.86
CA GLY A 534 -14.30 13.50 -9.50
C GLY A 534 -13.40 14.46 -8.70
N HIS A 535 -12.28 14.00 -8.15
CA HIS A 535 -11.23 14.83 -7.56
C HIS A 535 -10.40 15.50 -8.65
N LYS A 536 -10.19 16.81 -8.56
CA LYS A 536 -9.31 17.56 -9.45
C LYS A 536 -7.84 17.33 -9.07
N VAL A 537 -7.04 16.90 -10.04
CA VAL A 537 -5.57 16.83 -9.96
C VAL A 537 -4.98 17.98 -10.77
N VAL A 538 -3.95 18.63 -10.23
CA VAL A 538 -3.09 19.59 -10.93
C VAL A 538 -1.73 18.96 -11.11
N VAL A 539 -1.27 18.86 -12.36
CA VAL A 539 0.07 18.34 -12.69
C VAL A 539 1.08 19.48 -12.63
N MET A 540 2.24 19.21 -12.06
CA MET A 540 3.33 20.16 -11.90
C MET A 540 4.61 19.49 -12.40
N GLU A 541 5.22 19.99 -13.47
CA GLU A 541 6.56 19.53 -13.88
C GLU A 541 7.58 19.97 -12.84
N THR A 542 8.30 18.98 -12.30
CA THR A 542 9.23 19.12 -11.18
C THR A 542 10.62 18.54 -11.51
N PRO A 543 11.24 18.95 -12.64
CA PRO A 543 12.55 18.46 -13.08
C PRO A 543 13.65 18.73 -12.04
N GLY A 544 14.62 17.82 -11.98
CA GLY A 544 15.76 17.91 -11.07
C GLY A 544 16.34 16.53 -10.81
N HIS A 545 15.54 15.64 -10.25
CA HIS A 545 15.92 14.23 -10.07
C HIS A 545 16.09 13.55 -11.44
N THR A 546 15.01 13.52 -12.23
CA THR A 546 15.03 13.27 -13.67
C THR A 546 14.56 14.52 -14.42
N ARG A 547 14.75 14.55 -15.75
CA ARG A 547 14.37 15.71 -16.59
C ARG A 547 12.87 15.82 -16.85
N GLY A 548 12.14 14.70 -16.72
CA GLY A 548 10.73 14.58 -17.03
C GLY A 548 9.83 14.40 -15.80
N HIS A 549 10.38 14.53 -14.59
CA HIS A 549 9.62 14.29 -13.35
C HIS A 549 8.41 15.22 -13.23
N ILE A 550 7.25 14.69 -12.82
CA ILE A 550 6.05 15.44 -12.44
C ILE A 550 5.59 15.09 -11.03
N SER A 551 4.99 16.08 -10.36
CA SER A 551 4.28 15.93 -9.10
C SER A 551 2.77 16.09 -9.31
N PHE A 552 1.96 15.32 -8.57
CA PHE A 552 0.50 15.34 -8.67
C PHE A 552 -0.11 16.03 -7.43
N TYR A 553 -0.68 17.22 -7.59
CA TYR A 553 -1.32 17.96 -6.50
C TYR A 553 -2.85 17.78 -6.53
N PHE A 554 -3.41 17.33 -5.41
CA PHE A 554 -4.84 17.15 -5.16
C PHE A 554 -5.34 18.26 -4.21
N PRO A 555 -5.67 19.46 -4.73
CA PRO A 555 -6.10 20.61 -3.91
C PRO A 555 -7.35 20.36 -3.08
N GLY A 556 -8.24 19.44 -3.50
CA GLY A 556 -9.43 19.08 -2.71
C GLY A 556 -9.11 18.29 -1.44
N SER A 557 -7.95 17.63 -1.40
CA SER A 557 -7.52 16.75 -0.31
C SER A 557 -6.32 17.31 0.47
N GLY A 558 -5.83 18.50 0.11
CA GLY A 558 -4.61 19.09 0.69
C GLY A 558 -3.39 18.18 0.55
N ALA A 559 -3.23 17.46 -0.57
CA ALA A 559 -2.20 16.43 -0.73
C ALA A 559 -1.40 16.62 -2.02
N ILE A 560 -0.08 16.42 -1.98
CA ILE A 560 0.80 16.35 -3.15
C ILE A 560 1.63 15.07 -3.13
N PHE A 561 1.66 14.39 -4.27
CA PHE A 561 2.59 13.28 -4.53
C PHE A 561 3.83 13.84 -5.23
N THR A 562 4.97 13.83 -4.55
CA THR A 562 6.20 14.51 -4.98
C THR A 562 7.24 13.58 -5.58
N GLY A 563 7.02 12.27 -5.54
CA GLY A 563 8.00 11.27 -5.95
C GLY A 563 9.37 11.57 -5.33
N ASP A 564 10.37 11.72 -6.19
CA ASP A 564 11.76 11.96 -5.82
C ASP A 564 12.20 13.42 -5.97
N THR A 565 11.30 14.37 -6.28
CA THR A 565 11.65 15.80 -6.22
C THR A 565 11.92 16.23 -4.77
N LEU A 566 10.96 15.98 -3.88
CA LEU A 566 10.97 16.44 -2.49
C LEU A 566 10.63 15.27 -1.56
N PHE A 567 11.56 14.94 -0.67
CA PHE A 567 11.35 14.06 0.48
C PHE A 567 11.19 14.89 1.76
N SER A 568 10.81 14.25 2.86
CA SER A 568 11.01 14.90 4.16
C SER A 568 12.50 15.10 4.45
N LEU A 569 12.89 16.34 4.76
CA LEU A 569 14.26 16.80 5.07
C LEU A 569 15.32 16.62 3.95
N SER A 570 14.92 16.33 2.70
CA SER A 570 15.83 16.25 1.54
C SER A 570 15.11 16.55 0.22
N CYS A 571 15.84 16.87 -0.84
CA CYS A 571 15.39 16.64 -2.22
C CYS A 571 16.00 15.35 -2.79
N GLY A 572 15.62 14.97 -4.02
CA GLY A 572 16.26 13.89 -4.77
C GLY A 572 17.73 14.14 -5.11
N LYS A 573 18.46 13.06 -5.43
CA LYS A 573 19.76 13.18 -6.12
C LYS A 573 19.54 13.66 -7.55
N LEU A 574 20.43 14.50 -8.07
CA LEU A 574 20.32 15.09 -9.41
C LEU A 574 20.95 14.14 -10.45
N PHE A 575 20.16 13.22 -11.02
CA PHE A 575 20.66 12.26 -12.02
C PHE A 575 20.57 12.80 -13.45
N GLU A 576 19.54 13.59 -13.78
CA GLU A 576 19.41 14.21 -15.11
C GLU A 576 19.23 15.74 -15.11
N GLY A 577 18.81 16.32 -13.97
CA GLY A 577 18.51 17.74 -13.87
C GLY A 577 19.59 18.56 -13.18
N THR A 578 19.43 19.88 -13.18
CA THR A 578 20.40 20.82 -12.59
C THR A 578 19.92 21.36 -11.22
N PRO A 579 20.81 21.99 -10.42
CA PRO A 579 20.41 22.66 -9.18
C PRO A 579 19.36 23.76 -9.39
N GLU A 580 19.41 24.48 -10.52
CA GLU A 580 18.43 25.53 -10.88
C GLU A 580 17.06 24.93 -11.19
N GLN A 581 17.03 23.79 -11.89
CA GLN A 581 15.80 23.05 -12.14
C GLN A 581 15.20 22.53 -10.84
N MET A 582 15.99 21.86 -10.00
CA MET A 582 15.53 21.37 -8.70
C MET A 582 15.05 22.52 -7.81
N TYR A 583 15.79 23.63 -7.71
CA TYR A 583 15.36 24.81 -6.97
C TYR A 583 14.02 25.36 -7.50
N SER A 584 13.86 25.50 -8.82
CA SER A 584 12.60 25.93 -9.43
C SER A 584 11.43 24.99 -9.10
N SER A 585 11.67 23.67 -9.16
CA SER A 585 10.69 22.63 -8.82
C SER A 585 10.29 22.66 -7.34
N LEU A 586 11.25 22.82 -6.44
CA LEU A 586 10.98 22.99 -5.01
C LEU A 586 10.24 24.32 -4.74
N ARG A 587 10.59 25.41 -5.45
CA ARG A 587 9.88 26.70 -5.38
C ARG A 587 8.44 26.61 -5.88
N LYS A 588 8.14 25.80 -6.92
CA LYS A 588 6.76 25.46 -7.31
C LYS A 588 6.02 24.81 -6.14
N ILE A 589 6.57 23.77 -5.52
CA ILE A 589 5.95 23.05 -4.40
C ILE A 589 5.78 23.98 -3.17
N MET A 590 6.77 24.81 -2.84
CA MET A 590 6.72 25.78 -1.75
C MET A 590 5.61 26.84 -1.91
N SER A 591 5.10 27.07 -3.12
CA SER A 591 4.01 28.02 -3.38
C SER A 591 2.62 27.48 -2.98
N LEU A 592 2.52 26.20 -2.64
CA LEU A 592 1.29 25.56 -2.15
C LEU A 592 1.00 25.93 -0.67
N PRO A 593 -0.25 25.72 -0.19
CA PRO A 593 -0.63 25.94 1.20
C PRO A 593 0.24 25.15 2.19
N ASP A 594 0.55 25.76 3.34
CA ASP A 594 1.44 25.19 4.38
C ASP A 594 0.91 23.88 4.99
N ASP A 595 -0.40 23.71 5.01
CA ASP A 595 -1.13 22.51 5.44
C ASP A 595 -1.15 21.39 4.39
N THR A 596 -0.50 21.58 3.23
CA THR A 596 -0.37 20.53 2.20
C THR A 596 0.48 19.36 2.72
N ASN A 597 -0.12 18.17 2.77
CA ASN A 597 0.53 16.90 3.04
C ASN A 597 1.38 16.46 1.84
N ILE A 598 2.62 16.05 2.10
CA ILE A 598 3.60 15.64 1.09
C ILE A 598 3.80 14.12 1.19
N TYR A 599 3.54 13.43 0.08
CA TYR A 599 3.70 12.00 -0.10
C TYR A 599 4.83 11.74 -1.11
N CYS A 600 6.00 11.39 -0.60
CA CYS A 600 7.25 11.26 -1.37
C CYS A 600 7.64 9.80 -1.64
N GLY A 601 8.59 9.57 -2.54
CA GLY A 601 8.95 8.25 -3.04
C GLY A 601 9.53 7.27 -2.01
N HIS A 602 10.26 7.76 -1.00
CA HIS A 602 11.03 6.92 -0.07
C HIS A 602 10.98 7.36 1.41
N GLU A 603 11.18 6.39 2.30
CA GLU A 603 11.40 6.54 3.74
C GLU A 603 12.88 6.87 4.08
N TYR A 604 13.34 8.02 3.60
CA TYR A 604 14.70 8.52 3.86
C TYR A 604 14.80 9.46 5.06
N THR A 605 13.70 9.74 5.78
CA THR A 605 13.63 10.88 6.71
C THR A 605 14.65 10.80 7.86
N LEU A 606 14.98 9.59 8.34
CA LEU A 606 15.96 9.38 9.42
C LEU A 606 17.44 9.49 8.97
N SER A 607 17.76 9.29 7.69
CA SER A 607 19.10 9.62 7.17
C SER A 607 19.18 11.10 6.79
N ASN A 608 18.07 11.66 6.28
CA ASN A 608 17.93 13.07 5.97
C ASN A 608 18.05 13.96 7.22
N SER A 609 17.45 13.59 8.34
CA SER A 609 17.54 14.34 9.60
C SER A 609 18.96 14.42 10.16
N LYS A 610 19.73 13.33 10.05
CA LYS A 610 21.15 13.29 10.47
C LYS A 610 22.01 14.26 9.66
N PHE A 611 21.79 14.33 8.35
CA PHE A 611 22.46 15.33 7.51
C PHE A 611 22.00 16.75 7.84
N ALA A 612 20.70 16.98 7.96
CA ALA A 612 20.18 18.31 8.27
C ALA A 612 20.73 18.85 9.61
N LEU A 613 20.78 18.01 10.65
CA LEU A 613 21.36 18.36 11.95
C LEU A 613 22.88 18.57 11.92
N SER A 614 23.61 18.06 10.92
CA SER A 614 25.05 18.32 10.80
C SER A 614 25.36 19.69 10.17
N ILE A 615 24.38 20.35 9.55
CA ILE A 615 24.54 21.66 8.89
C ILE A 615 23.66 22.78 9.47
N GLU A 616 22.58 22.46 10.18
CA GLU A 616 21.74 23.41 10.91
C GLU A 616 21.43 22.93 12.35
N PRO A 617 22.46 22.61 13.17
CA PRO A 617 22.28 22.00 14.48
C PRO A 617 21.47 22.83 15.48
N ASN A 618 21.40 24.15 15.34
CA ASN A 618 20.69 25.03 16.29
C ASN A 618 19.20 25.23 15.98
N ASN A 619 18.67 24.61 14.91
CA ASN A 619 17.25 24.70 14.56
C ASN A 619 16.39 23.81 15.48
N GLU A 620 15.80 24.39 16.52
CA GLU A 620 14.93 23.71 17.50
C GLU A 620 13.77 22.93 16.86
N ALA A 621 13.21 23.41 15.75
CA ALA A 621 12.13 22.73 15.03
C ALA A 621 12.65 21.47 14.32
N LEU A 622 13.85 21.54 13.73
CA LEU A 622 14.54 20.39 13.14
C LEU A 622 14.95 19.38 14.21
N GLN A 623 15.47 19.81 15.37
CA GLN A 623 15.76 18.94 16.51
C GLN A 623 14.51 18.16 16.94
N SER A 624 13.43 18.88 17.26
CA SER A 624 12.16 18.31 17.72
C SER A 624 11.57 17.33 16.69
N TYR A 625 11.65 17.66 15.41
CA TYR A 625 11.15 16.78 14.34
C TYR A 625 12.08 15.58 14.10
N ALA A 626 13.40 15.72 14.22
CA ALA A 626 14.35 14.62 14.12
C ALA A 626 14.19 13.59 15.26
N GLU A 627 13.91 14.04 16.48
CA GLU A 627 13.56 13.17 17.61
C GLU A 627 12.25 12.41 17.35
N HIS A 628 11.22 13.11 16.84
CA HIS A 628 9.94 12.49 16.47
C HIS A 628 10.12 11.42 15.37
N VAL A 629 10.92 11.73 14.34
CA VAL A 629 11.31 10.81 13.26
C VAL A 629 12.04 9.58 13.82
N ALA A 630 12.99 9.77 14.76
CA ALA A 630 13.66 8.66 15.43
C ALA A 630 12.69 7.80 16.26
N HIS A 631 11.70 8.41 16.92
CA HIS A 631 10.66 7.69 17.66
C HIS A 631 9.74 6.86 16.74
N LEU A 632 9.36 7.39 15.58
CA LEU A 632 8.57 6.64 14.58
C LEU A 632 9.37 5.48 13.99
N ARG A 633 10.60 5.74 13.52
CA ARG A 633 11.43 4.70 12.87
C ARG A 633 11.94 3.63 13.83
N SER A 634 12.17 3.92 15.11
CA SER A 634 12.47 2.88 16.12
C SER A 634 11.29 1.93 16.38
N LYS A 635 10.06 2.35 16.05
CA LYS A 635 8.85 1.52 16.02
C LYS A 635 8.52 0.97 14.62
N ASN A 636 9.43 1.13 13.65
CA ASN A 636 9.25 0.84 12.22
C ASN A 636 8.07 1.57 11.53
N LEU A 637 7.44 2.55 12.17
CA LEU A 637 6.33 3.32 11.61
C LEU A 637 6.81 4.28 10.51
N PRO A 638 5.98 4.58 9.48
CA PRO A 638 6.30 5.57 8.46
C PRO A 638 6.38 6.98 9.06
N THR A 639 7.20 7.84 8.47
CA THR A 639 7.30 9.28 8.77
C THR A 639 6.55 10.16 7.76
N ILE A 640 5.94 9.52 6.75
CA ILE A 640 5.25 10.13 5.63
C ILE A 640 3.73 9.86 5.78
N PRO A 641 2.85 10.85 5.56
CA PRO A 641 3.11 12.20 5.06
C PRO A 641 3.80 13.12 6.06
N THR A 642 4.68 13.98 5.53
CA THR A 642 5.09 15.24 6.18
C THR A 642 4.16 16.38 5.71
N THR A 643 4.28 17.57 6.28
CA THR A 643 3.53 18.77 5.83
C THR A 643 4.48 19.82 5.29
N LEU A 644 4.04 20.59 4.30
CA LEU A 644 4.85 21.64 3.69
C LEU A 644 5.31 22.70 4.71
N LYS A 645 4.53 22.95 5.78
CA LYS A 645 4.93 23.76 6.93
C LYS A 645 6.17 23.23 7.65
N VAL A 646 6.22 21.92 7.93
CA VAL A 646 7.38 21.27 8.57
C VAL A 646 8.58 21.31 7.65
N GLU A 647 8.39 21.03 6.35
CA GLU A 647 9.50 21.08 5.39
C GLU A 647 10.06 22.51 5.23
N LYS A 648 9.24 23.56 5.18
CA LYS A 648 9.71 24.96 5.20
C LYS A 648 10.48 25.32 6.48
N ALA A 649 10.15 24.70 7.61
CA ALA A 649 10.82 24.93 8.89
C ALA A 649 12.14 24.14 9.05
N CYS A 650 12.22 22.92 8.49
CA CYS A 650 13.27 21.96 8.84
C CYS A 650 14.11 21.43 7.67
N ASN A 651 13.64 21.53 6.41
CA ASN A 651 14.32 20.92 5.26
C ASN A 651 15.42 21.84 4.71
N PRO A 652 16.71 21.45 4.71
CA PRO A 652 17.79 22.34 4.30
C PRO A 652 17.69 22.77 2.82
N PHE A 653 17.06 21.96 1.96
CA PHE A 653 16.86 22.28 0.54
C PHE A 653 15.73 23.29 0.28
N LEU A 654 14.86 23.53 1.28
CA LEU A 654 13.88 24.62 1.27
C LEU A 654 14.37 25.85 2.04
N ARG A 655 15.57 25.76 2.64
CA ARG A 655 16.20 26.75 3.54
C ARG A 655 17.57 27.20 3.02
N THR A 656 17.75 27.22 1.70
CA THR A 656 18.99 27.63 1.00
C THR A 656 19.51 29.01 1.40
N SER A 657 18.63 29.89 1.88
CA SER A 657 18.94 31.24 2.36
C SER A 657 19.30 31.31 3.86
N SER A 658 19.34 30.18 4.58
CA SER A 658 19.69 30.14 6.01
C SER A 658 21.17 30.47 6.21
N THR A 659 21.44 31.45 7.07
CA THR A 659 22.80 31.88 7.41
C THR A 659 23.61 30.74 8.03
N GLU A 660 22.99 29.90 8.87
CA GLU A 660 23.64 28.77 9.54
C GLU A 660 24.06 27.70 8.53
N ILE A 661 23.14 27.25 7.66
CA ILE A 661 23.43 26.28 6.59
C ILE A 661 24.55 26.80 5.68
N ARG A 662 24.49 28.09 5.29
CA ARG A 662 25.52 28.70 4.44
C ARG A 662 26.88 28.78 5.13
N GLN A 663 26.93 29.06 6.44
CA GLN A 663 28.17 29.05 7.21
C GLN A 663 28.73 27.63 7.36
N SER A 664 27.92 26.64 7.78
CA SER A 664 28.33 25.25 7.97
C SER A 664 28.93 24.61 6.71
N LEU A 665 28.45 25.00 5.52
CA LEU A 665 28.92 24.50 4.22
C LEU A 665 29.84 25.48 3.47
N ASN A 666 30.29 26.58 4.10
CA ASN A 666 31.14 27.61 3.49
C ASN A 666 30.58 28.21 2.16
N ILE A 667 29.25 28.27 2.02
CA ILE A 667 28.56 28.80 0.85
C ILE A 667 28.68 30.33 0.86
N PRO A 668 29.21 30.97 -0.20
CA PRO A 668 29.34 32.42 -0.25
C PRO A 668 28.00 33.15 -0.07
N VAL A 669 28.03 34.29 0.63
CA VAL A 669 26.86 35.18 0.76
C VAL A 669 26.40 35.72 -0.60
N THR A 670 27.32 35.81 -1.57
CA THR A 670 27.05 36.19 -2.96
C THR A 670 26.42 35.09 -3.81
N ALA A 671 26.42 33.83 -3.35
CA ALA A 671 25.84 32.73 -4.10
C ALA A 671 24.30 32.83 -4.12
N ASN A 672 23.69 32.59 -5.28
CA ASN A 672 22.25 32.51 -5.39
C ASN A 672 21.72 31.19 -4.77
N ASP A 673 20.41 31.08 -4.58
CA ASP A 673 19.83 29.91 -3.89
C ASP A 673 19.97 28.58 -4.65
N ALA A 674 20.07 28.60 -5.99
CA ALA A 674 20.31 27.37 -6.76
C ALA A 674 21.78 26.92 -6.65
N GLU A 675 22.74 27.84 -6.64
CA GLU A 675 24.14 27.55 -6.32
C GLU A 675 24.27 26.98 -4.90
N ALA A 676 23.59 27.61 -3.92
CA ALA A 676 23.53 27.10 -2.55
C ALA A 676 22.91 25.70 -2.48
N LEU A 677 21.80 25.45 -3.19
CA LEU A 677 21.19 24.12 -3.29
C LEU A 677 22.15 23.10 -3.89
N GLY A 678 22.94 23.48 -4.90
CA GLY A 678 23.97 22.63 -5.50
C GLY A 678 25.03 22.19 -4.48
N VAL A 679 25.52 23.11 -3.65
CA VAL A 679 26.50 22.79 -2.58
C VAL A 679 25.86 21.91 -1.49
N ILE A 680 24.63 22.21 -1.03
CA ILE A 680 23.90 21.39 -0.04
C ILE A 680 23.67 19.98 -0.59
N ARG A 681 23.32 19.85 -1.87
CA ARG A 681 23.15 18.56 -2.58
C ARG A 681 24.45 17.77 -2.62
N GLN A 682 25.54 18.40 -3.06
CA GLN A 682 26.86 17.77 -3.13
C GLN A 682 27.36 17.34 -1.73
N ALA A 683 27.16 18.16 -0.70
CA ALA A 683 27.48 17.80 0.67
C ALA A 683 26.69 16.56 1.14
N LYS A 684 25.37 16.53 0.89
CA LYS A 684 24.51 15.39 1.25
C LYS A 684 24.80 14.12 0.45
N ASP A 685 25.40 14.24 -0.72
CA ASP A 685 25.78 13.10 -1.55
C ASP A 685 27.13 12.47 -1.15
N ASN A 686 27.86 13.11 -0.23
CA ASN A 686 29.13 12.64 0.34
C ASN A 686 29.06 12.48 1.89
N PHE A 687 27.86 12.31 2.45
CA PHE A 687 27.57 12.13 3.89
C PHE A 687 26.92 10.76 4.16
#